data_AF-A0AAN8X458-F1
#
_entry.id   AF-A0AAN8X458-F1
#
_cell.length_a   1.000
_cell.length_b   1.000
_cell.length_c   1.000
_cell.angle_alpha   90.00
_cell.angle_beta   90.00
_cell.angle_gamma   90.00
#
_symmetry.space_group_name_H-M   'P 1'
#
loop_
_entity.id
_entity.type
_entity.pdbx_description
1 polymer ?
#
loop_
_entity_poly.entity_id
_entity_poly.type
_entity_poly.pdbx_seq_one_letter_code
_entity_poly.pdbx_strand_id
1 'polypeptide(L)'
;MTTYNYESEICSTLFYEKDKEGKGISPLNIKNIVYNISIHNLQENFSQRIIWFSREQDSDVCFNKGKSVDECQNYIRVLAKEGEGKFLVCGTNAYKPLCRQYEQQADGSFSYTETNGAGMCPYDPRHNSTFVYVDNELYSGTVADFQGTNPLIFRHPLKTDHNDYKQLNAPDFVHSFDYGEFVFFFFRETAVEYMNCGKRVYSRVARVCKSDRGGGQQRFKNSWTSFLKSRLNCSVPGEYPFYFDEIQSTTDIISGMYGGQNHELMYAVFTTPPNSIPGSAVCAFSMRAILDALEGPFKEQETLNSNWLPVHQNKVPEPRPGSCVDDSQTLPEGNINFAKTHPLVDEAVPAFFGRPLIMKASFQYRFTKIAVDPQVVFLDGKTVDVLFIATDSGIIFKTINAQASGGISKMESVIIEEIRVFEKSSAIVNMQIAKQSGGESKLIIITDDEVKSIDLHRCHRAVNCSSCVGLQDPYCAWFEGHSVCGPLGAKLTGPIFQNVSGHHSQCPASIDNEVYNPSTPVQTTEAPSSPEVETCAPCVCPELPSSRQTIVTEAMPTEGSVDHSTVYDPLVDEDISLESNRIPPLPAGNERNGITNNASPIVPQDRELPNEILLGPPGRETVNEIGIAYAEGGVTGPVVGASLEGPPIYSAETLAIAVTTACVAALVIGFISGFLFSRKCRGDDYPHTYSETPYLDGKLNKQVSVYCYFSFFILI
;
A
#
# COMPACT_ATOMS: atom_id res chain seq x y z
N MET A 1 34.46 18.18 -17.07
CA MET A 1 34.78 17.16 -18.08
C MET A 1 35.56 16.05 -17.39
N THR A 2 34.86 15.02 -16.92
CA THR A 2 35.43 13.74 -16.49
C THR A 2 34.28 12.74 -16.46
N THR A 3 33.95 12.27 -17.66
CA THR A 3 33.21 11.03 -17.93
C THR A 3 33.96 9.85 -17.35
N TYR A 4 33.31 9.03 -16.53
CA TYR A 4 33.78 7.68 -16.21
C TYR A 4 32.76 6.67 -16.73
N ASN A 5 33.09 6.14 -17.91
CA ASN A 5 32.58 4.89 -18.45
C ASN A 5 33.13 3.74 -17.62
N TYR A 6 32.26 2.92 -17.04
CA TYR A 6 32.50 1.51 -16.76
C TYR A 6 31.17 0.77 -16.95
N GLU A 7 30.88 0.49 -18.22
CA GLU A 7 30.01 -0.60 -18.65
C GLU A 7 30.91 -1.83 -18.83
N SER A 8 30.74 -2.85 -17.99
CA SER A 8 30.82 -4.27 -18.36
C SER A 8 30.81 -5.14 -17.11
N GLU A 9 29.96 -6.16 -17.18
CA GLU A 9 29.88 -7.35 -16.33
C GLU A 9 29.31 -7.18 -14.90
N ILE A 10 28.54 -8.20 -14.50
CA ILE A 10 27.79 -8.34 -13.22
C ILE A 10 26.36 -7.74 -13.25
N CYS A 11 25.51 -8.28 -14.14
CA CYS A 11 24.05 -8.11 -14.12
C CYS A 11 23.39 -9.42 -14.59
N SER A 12 23.10 -10.37 -13.70
CA SER A 12 22.46 -11.64 -14.10
C SER A 12 21.97 -12.53 -12.96
N THR A 13 21.48 -11.97 -11.85
CA THR A 13 21.09 -12.77 -10.69
C THR A 13 19.86 -12.19 -9.98
N LEU A 14 18.79 -12.98 -9.82
CA LEU A 14 17.52 -12.71 -9.13
C LEU A 14 17.64 -13.14 -7.67
N PHE A 15 18.79 -12.87 -7.06
CA PHE A 15 18.76 -12.30 -5.73
C PHE A 15 18.54 -10.82 -6.00
N TYR A 16 17.51 -10.17 -5.47
CA TYR A 16 17.46 -8.71 -5.61
C TYR A 16 18.79 -8.14 -5.08
N GLU A 17 19.69 -7.69 -5.97
CA GLU A 17 20.10 -6.28 -6.11
C GLU A 17 21.18 -6.09 -7.20
N LYS A 18 20.99 -5.06 -8.05
CA LYS A 18 22.01 -4.02 -8.31
C LYS A 18 21.33 -2.78 -8.91
N ASP A 19 21.13 -1.75 -8.11
CA ASP A 19 21.36 -0.37 -8.56
C ASP A 19 22.63 0.13 -7.86
N LYS A 20 23.32 1.14 -8.42
CA LYS A 20 24.70 1.52 -8.05
C LYS A 20 24.90 2.02 -6.59
N GLU A 21 23.89 1.98 -5.74
CA GLU A 21 23.82 2.71 -4.46
C GLU A 21 23.52 1.88 -3.21
N GLY A 22 23.43 0.54 -3.26
CA GLY A 22 23.20 -0.27 -2.04
C GLY A 22 21.81 -0.05 -1.44
N LYS A 23 20.76 -0.19 -2.25
CA LYS A 23 19.37 -0.02 -1.82
C LYS A 23 18.62 -1.34 -1.93
N GLY A 24 18.44 -1.97 -0.77
CA GLY A 24 17.61 -3.17 -0.63
C GLY A 24 16.13 -2.88 -0.91
N ILE A 25 15.48 -3.74 -1.70
CA ILE A 25 14.03 -3.70 -1.96
C ILE A 25 13.38 -4.87 -1.20
N SER A 26 12.38 -4.59 -0.37
CA SER A 26 11.56 -5.58 0.37
C SER A 26 10.17 -5.74 -0.25
N PRO A 27 9.52 -6.90 -0.15
CA PRO A 27 10.13 -8.20 -0.36
C PRO A 27 9.31 -9.07 -1.31
N LEU A 28 10.05 -9.82 -2.10
CA LEU A 28 9.71 -11.18 -2.50
C LEU A 28 9.01 -11.95 -1.36
N ASN A 29 7.77 -12.40 -1.54
CA ASN A 29 7.09 -13.34 -0.64
C ASN A 29 7.64 -14.76 -0.79
N ILE A 30 8.97 -14.96 -0.84
CA ILE A 30 9.51 -16.29 -1.09
C ILE A 30 9.56 -17.10 0.19
N LYS A 31 8.95 -18.29 0.11
CA LYS A 31 8.88 -19.29 1.16
C LYS A 31 10.08 -20.24 1.12
N ASN A 32 10.79 -20.35 2.23
CA ASN A 32 11.86 -21.30 2.58
C ASN A 32 13.14 -21.30 1.72
N ILE A 33 13.11 -20.76 0.51
CA ILE A 33 14.22 -20.87 -0.46
C ILE A 33 14.50 -19.47 -1.02
N VAL A 34 15.77 -19.11 -1.22
CA VAL A 34 16.13 -17.94 -2.04
C VAL A 34 16.69 -18.45 -3.36
N TYR A 35 16.05 -18.04 -4.46
CA TYR A 35 16.46 -18.39 -5.81
C TYR A 35 17.43 -17.37 -6.35
N ASN A 36 18.43 -17.82 -7.10
CA ASN A 36 19.18 -16.96 -8.01
C ASN A 36 18.59 -17.14 -9.41
N ILE A 37 18.04 -16.12 -10.06
CA ILE A 37 17.56 -16.27 -11.45
C ILE A 37 18.24 -15.26 -12.41
N SER A 38 18.62 -15.68 -13.61
CA SER A 38 19.18 -14.74 -14.58
C SER A 38 18.09 -13.81 -15.11
N ILE A 39 18.32 -12.50 -15.01
CA ILE A 39 17.39 -11.47 -15.47
C ILE A 39 17.18 -11.53 -17.01
N HIS A 40 18.14 -12.08 -17.75
CA HIS A 40 18.10 -12.14 -19.22
C HIS A 40 17.13 -13.18 -19.76
N ASN A 41 17.06 -14.34 -19.09
CA ASN A 41 16.34 -15.52 -19.60
C ASN A 41 15.49 -16.23 -18.53
N LEU A 42 15.39 -15.65 -17.33
CA LEU A 42 14.68 -16.21 -16.18
C LEU A 42 15.13 -17.63 -15.81
N GLN A 43 16.40 -17.98 -16.04
CA GLN A 43 16.94 -19.29 -15.65
C GLN A 43 17.59 -19.27 -14.27
N GLU A 44 17.28 -20.27 -13.44
CA GLU A 44 17.86 -20.38 -12.11
C GLU A 44 19.35 -20.79 -12.15
N ASN A 45 20.18 -20.12 -11.36
CA ASN A 45 21.51 -20.58 -11.02
C ASN A 45 21.49 -21.44 -9.74
N PHE A 46 21.33 -22.75 -9.91
CA PHE A 46 21.19 -23.72 -8.83
C PHE A 46 22.37 -23.76 -7.84
N SER A 47 23.59 -23.42 -8.28
CA SER A 47 24.77 -23.47 -7.41
C SER A 47 24.75 -22.40 -6.32
N GLN A 48 23.94 -21.34 -6.50
CA GLN A 48 23.85 -20.24 -5.55
C GLN A 48 22.55 -20.28 -4.73
N ARG A 49 21.68 -21.29 -4.90
CA ARG A 49 20.42 -21.41 -4.16
C ARG A 49 20.67 -21.47 -2.65
N ILE A 50 19.92 -20.67 -1.90
CA ILE A 50 19.91 -20.72 -0.43
C ILE A 50 18.68 -21.46 0.03
N ILE A 51 18.85 -22.56 0.76
CA ILE A 51 17.76 -23.33 1.36
C ILE A 51 17.72 -23.02 2.86
N TRP A 52 16.60 -22.49 3.34
CA TRP A 52 16.41 -22.09 4.72
C TRP A 52 14.98 -22.32 5.21
N PHE A 53 14.71 -23.56 5.62
CA PHE A 53 13.48 -23.92 6.31
C PHE A 53 13.53 -23.54 7.79
N SER A 54 12.36 -23.29 8.37
CA SER A 54 12.20 -23.22 9.83
C SER A 54 12.50 -24.58 10.48
N ARG A 55 13.00 -24.53 11.71
CA ARG A 55 13.17 -25.73 12.53
C ARG A 55 11.79 -26.24 12.95
N GLU A 56 11.59 -27.55 12.99
CA GLU A 56 10.32 -28.18 13.37
C GLU A 56 9.78 -27.63 14.70
N GLN A 57 10.65 -27.48 15.71
CA GLN A 57 10.30 -26.90 17.00
C GLN A 57 9.75 -25.47 16.91
N ASP A 58 10.31 -24.64 16.03
CA ASP A 58 9.84 -23.25 15.84
C ASP A 58 8.48 -23.24 15.12
N SER A 59 8.31 -24.08 14.10
CA SER A 59 7.04 -24.27 13.41
C SER A 59 5.94 -24.82 14.32
N ASP A 60 6.25 -25.78 15.19
CA ASP A 60 5.32 -26.33 16.19
C ASP A 60 4.88 -25.26 17.19
N VAL A 61 5.82 -24.45 17.69
CA VAL A 61 5.49 -23.34 18.59
C VAL A 61 4.59 -22.32 17.90
N CYS A 62 4.85 -21.99 16.63
CA CYS A 62 3.99 -21.12 15.83
C CYS A 62 2.57 -21.70 15.66
N PHE A 63 2.46 -22.98 15.31
CA PHE A 63 1.19 -23.66 15.12
C PHE A 63 0.40 -23.73 16.44
N ASN A 64 1.07 -24.07 17.54
CA ASN A 64 0.48 -24.10 18.89
C ASN A 64 0.01 -22.72 19.38
N LYS A 65 0.56 -21.63 18.82
CA LYS A 65 0.09 -20.25 19.04
C LYS A 65 -1.12 -19.86 18.16
N GLY A 66 -1.66 -20.79 17.38
CA GLY A 66 -2.89 -20.62 16.61
C GLY A 66 -2.70 -20.11 15.19
N LYS A 67 -1.49 -20.17 14.64
CA LYS A 67 -1.20 -19.84 13.23
C LYS A 67 -1.35 -21.07 12.34
N SER A 68 -1.61 -20.86 11.05
CA SER A 68 -1.74 -21.93 10.07
C SER A 68 -0.38 -22.55 9.70
N VAL A 69 -0.42 -23.76 9.13
CA VAL A 69 0.80 -24.48 8.69
C VAL A 69 1.56 -23.69 7.62
N ASP A 70 0.85 -22.98 6.73
CA ASP A 70 1.47 -22.15 5.70
C ASP A 70 2.13 -20.91 6.32
N GLU A 71 1.44 -20.22 7.24
CA GLU A 71 2.00 -19.09 8.00
C GLU A 71 3.24 -19.48 8.84
N CYS A 72 3.31 -20.72 9.31
CA CYS A 72 4.41 -21.24 10.14
C CYS A 72 5.62 -21.77 9.33
N GLN A 73 5.92 -21.10 8.22
CA GLN A 73 7.09 -21.33 7.37
C GLN A 73 8.08 -20.17 7.49
N ASN A 74 9.24 -20.30 6.87
CA ASN A 74 10.21 -19.21 6.80
C ASN A 74 9.99 -18.38 5.53
N TYR A 75 9.42 -17.18 5.65
CA TYR A 75 9.27 -16.27 4.52
C TYR A 75 10.41 -15.27 4.53
N ILE A 76 11.16 -15.18 3.44
CA ILE A 76 12.30 -14.28 3.32
C ILE A 76 11.79 -12.87 3.06
N ARG A 77 12.16 -11.91 3.91
CA ARG A 77 11.63 -10.53 3.88
C ARG A 77 12.73 -9.47 3.82
N VAL A 78 13.98 -9.87 4.09
CA VAL A 78 15.16 -9.02 3.93
C VAL A 78 16.20 -9.79 3.13
N LEU A 79 16.75 -9.13 2.12
CA LEU A 79 17.86 -9.61 1.31
C LEU A 79 18.70 -8.40 0.93
N ALA A 80 19.85 -8.24 1.55
CA ALA A 80 20.78 -7.15 1.31
C ALA A 80 22.15 -7.70 0.92
N LYS A 81 22.80 -7.06 -0.04
CA LYS A 81 24.17 -7.40 -0.43
C LYS A 81 25.16 -6.56 0.36
N GLU A 82 25.94 -7.21 1.23
CA GLU A 82 26.95 -6.53 2.06
C GLU A 82 28.27 -6.34 1.29
N GLY A 83 28.52 -7.18 0.27
CA GLY A 83 29.73 -7.15 -0.53
C GLY A 83 29.76 -8.26 -1.58
N GLU A 84 30.91 -8.47 -2.22
CA GLU A 84 31.07 -9.62 -3.10
C GLU A 84 30.98 -10.93 -2.32
N GLY A 85 30.04 -11.79 -2.71
CA GLY A 85 29.78 -13.06 -2.04
C GLY A 85 29.19 -12.94 -0.62
N LYS A 86 28.86 -11.73 -0.14
CA LYS A 86 28.33 -11.50 1.21
C LYS A 86 26.90 -10.97 1.18
N PHE A 87 26.00 -11.64 1.90
CA PHE A 87 24.57 -11.34 1.87
C PHE A 87 23.97 -11.39 3.27
N LEU A 88 23.22 -10.36 3.66
CA LEU A 88 22.35 -10.38 4.83
C LEU A 88 20.95 -10.81 4.40
N VAL A 89 20.47 -11.93 4.94
CA VAL A 89 19.15 -12.49 4.64
C VAL A 89 18.37 -12.64 5.93
N CYS A 90 17.18 -12.06 6.02
CA CYS A 90 16.28 -12.28 7.16
C CYS A 90 14.95 -12.86 6.71
N GLY A 91 14.43 -13.77 7.53
CA GLY A 91 13.15 -14.41 7.30
C GLY A 91 12.28 -14.43 8.55
N THR A 92 10.96 -14.59 8.35
CA THR A 92 9.96 -14.63 9.43
C THR A 92 10.18 -15.81 10.36
N ASN A 93 10.79 -16.89 9.85
CA ASN A 93 11.10 -18.15 10.52
C ASN A 93 9.97 -18.59 11.48
N ALA A 94 8.78 -18.84 10.93
CA ALA A 94 7.60 -19.25 11.68
C ALA A 94 7.27 -18.31 12.87
N TYR A 95 7.09 -17.02 12.60
CA TYR A 95 6.84 -15.99 13.61
C TYR A 95 7.92 -15.93 14.71
N LYS A 96 9.17 -16.17 14.33
CA LYS A 96 10.35 -16.01 15.16
C LYS A 96 11.49 -15.49 14.27
N PRO A 97 11.45 -14.19 13.91
CA PRO A 97 12.32 -13.64 12.87
C PRO A 97 13.79 -13.83 13.22
N LEU A 98 14.55 -14.28 12.22
CA LEU A 98 15.99 -14.50 12.31
C LEU A 98 16.67 -13.83 11.11
N CYS A 99 17.94 -13.45 11.30
CA CYS A 99 18.79 -12.95 10.25
C CYS A 99 20.03 -13.85 10.13
N ARG A 100 20.49 -14.06 8.89
CA ARG A 100 21.70 -14.79 8.56
C ARG A 100 22.61 -13.94 7.67
N GLN A 101 23.86 -13.79 8.06
CA GLN A 101 24.89 -13.24 7.19
C GLN A 101 25.57 -14.41 6.49
N TYR A 102 25.37 -14.52 5.18
CA TYR A 102 25.91 -15.54 4.31
C TYR A 102 27.23 -15.07 3.68
N GLU A 103 28.23 -15.93 3.66
CA GLU A 103 29.50 -15.71 2.97
C GLU A 103 29.78 -16.87 2.00
N GLN A 104 29.85 -16.55 0.71
CA GLN A 104 30.12 -17.48 -0.36
C GLN A 104 31.58 -17.95 -0.29
N GLN A 105 31.76 -19.26 -0.24
CA GLN A 105 33.05 -19.93 -0.20
C GLN A 105 33.57 -20.22 -1.62
N ALA A 106 34.87 -20.53 -1.74
CA ALA A 106 35.52 -20.79 -3.04
C ALA A 106 34.96 -22.01 -3.78
N ASP A 107 34.38 -22.98 -3.07
CA ASP A 107 33.71 -24.15 -3.63
C ASP A 107 32.25 -23.87 -4.07
N GLY A 108 31.78 -22.62 -3.91
CA GLY A 108 30.43 -22.19 -4.22
C GLY A 108 29.42 -22.42 -3.09
N SER A 109 29.80 -23.09 -1.99
CA SER A 109 28.93 -23.24 -0.82
C SER A 109 28.80 -21.93 -0.05
N PHE A 110 27.81 -21.85 0.84
CA PHE A 110 27.67 -20.70 1.74
C PHE A 110 27.90 -21.12 3.20
N SER A 111 28.75 -20.36 3.89
CA SER A 111 28.78 -20.35 5.35
C SER A 111 27.85 -19.24 5.86
N TYR A 112 27.37 -19.35 7.10
CA TYR A 112 26.54 -18.28 7.67
C TYR A 112 26.70 -18.14 9.18
N THR A 113 26.47 -16.93 9.68
CA THR A 113 26.22 -16.63 11.10
C THR A 113 24.74 -16.29 11.28
N GLU A 114 24.14 -16.66 12.42
CA GLU A 114 22.71 -16.45 12.69
C GLU A 114 22.52 -15.52 13.90
N THR A 115 21.65 -14.53 13.76
CA THR A 115 21.33 -13.53 14.79
C THR A 115 19.82 -13.33 14.91
N ASN A 116 19.40 -12.69 16.01
CA ASN A 116 18.00 -12.34 16.24
C ASN A 116 17.55 -11.28 15.20
N GLY A 117 16.44 -11.55 14.49
CA GLY A 117 15.87 -10.66 13.48
C GLY A 117 14.72 -9.77 13.97
N ALA A 118 14.41 -9.76 15.27
CA ALA A 118 13.33 -8.94 15.83
C ALA A 118 13.59 -7.44 15.57
N GLY A 119 12.60 -6.77 14.96
CA GLY A 119 12.72 -5.38 14.52
C GLY A 119 13.47 -5.19 13.21
N MET A 120 14.15 -6.21 12.67
CA MET A 120 14.78 -6.20 11.35
C MET A 120 13.90 -6.86 10.28
N CYS A 121 13.11 -7.85 10.68
CA CYS A 121 12.26 -8.65 9.82
C CYS A 121 10.88 -8.84 10.50
N PRO A 122 9.76 -8.80 9.75
CA PRO A 122 8.44 -9.01 10.33
C PRO A 122 8.25 -10.44 10.87
N TYR A 123 7.27 -10.61 11.75
CA TYR A 123 6.83 -11.91 12.24
C TYR A 123 5.82 -12.58 11.30
N ASP A 124 4.83 -11.81 10.84
CA ASP A 124 3.79 -12.27 9.91
C ASP A 124 4.25 -12.03 8.46
N PRO A 125 4.18 -13.03 7.57
CA PRO A 125 4.61 -12.87 6.18
C PRO A 125 3.79 -11.86 5.38
N ARG A 126 2.56 -11.56 5.81
CA ARG A 126 1.68 -10.58 5.15
C ARG A 126 1.88 -9.16 5.70
N HIS A 127 2.67 -9.00 6.75
CA HIS A 127 2.89 -7.69 7.36
C HIS A 127 3.74 -6.81 6.44
N ASN A 128 3.26 -5.60 6.18
CA ASN A 128 3.96 -4.62 5.36
C ASN A 128 5.23 -4.17 6.07
N SER A 129 6.37 -4.35 5.40
CA SER A 129 7.69 -4.04 5.93
C SER A 129 8.58 -3.51 4.82
N THR A 130 9.52 -2.65 5.18
CA THR A 130 10.54 -2.15 4.27
C THR A 130 11.91 -2.17 4.93
N PHE A 131 12.98 -2.22 4.14
CA PHE A 131 14.33 -2.05 4.63
C PHE A 131 15.20 -1.35 3.60
N VAL A 132 16.32 -0.79 4.05
CA VAL A 132 17.43 -0.33 3.21
C VAL A 132 18.74 -0.64 3.94
N TYR A 133 19.76 -1.07 3.20
CA TYR A 133 21.06 -1.43 3.77
C TYR A 133 22.12 -0.47 3.27
N VAL A 134 22.48 0.51 4.09
CA VAL A 134 23.39 1.61 3.72
C VAL A 134 24.45 1.77 4.80
N ASP A 135 25.67 2.13 4.40
CA ASP A 135 26.79 2.35 5.32
C ASP A 135 27.09 1.16 6.25
N ASN A 136 26.89 -0.07 5.75
CA ASN A 136 26.98 -1.32 6.50
C ASN A 136 25.99 -1.47 7.66
N GLU A 137 24.89 -0.72 7.64
CA GLU A 137 23.83 -0.78 8.63
C GLU A 137 22.48 -1.09 7.96
N LEU A 138 21.70 -1.97 8.60
CA LEU A 138 20.34 -2.24 8.18
C LEU A 138 19.38 -1.25 8.86
N TYR A 139 18.68 -0.49 8.03
CA TYR A 139 17.54 0.34 8.42
C TYR A 139 16.26 -0.41 8.04
N SER A 140 15.32 -0.52 8.97
CA SER A 140 14.11 -1.35 8.77
C SER A 140 12.88 -0.69 9.38
N GLY A 141 11.76 -0.77 8.66
CA GLY A 141 10.44 -0.39 9.15
C GLY A 141 9.56 -1.64 9.21
N THR A 142 9.25 -2.10 10.42
CA THR A 142 8.49 -3.34 10.66
C THR A 142 7.90 -3.36 12.08
N VAL A 143 7.52 -4.52 12.59
CA VAL A 143 7.05 -4.76 13.96
C VAL A 143 8.06 -5.57 14.79
N ALA A 144 8.12 -5.29 16.09
CA ALA A 144 9.02 -5.97 17.02
C ALA A 144 8.38 -7.16 17.76
N ASP A 145 7.06 -7.33 17.70
CA ASP A 145 6.32 -8.32 18.47
C ASP A 145 5.50 -9.29 17.60
N PHE A 146 5.17 -10.44 18.19
CA PHE A 146 4.38 -11.49 17.54
C PHE A 146 2.98 -11.04 17.10
N GLN A 147 2.36 -10.10 17.83
CA GLN A 147 1.00 -9.64 17.53
C GLN A 147 0.97 -8.55 16.44
N GLY A 148 2.13 -7.97 16.09
CA GLY A 148 2.21 -6.84 15.17
C GLY A 148 1.66 -5.54 15.74
N THR A 149 1.69 -5.38 17.06
CA THR A 149 1.14 -4.22 17.78
C THR A 149 2.19 -3.16 18.11
N ASN A 150 3.47 -3.50 17.99
CA ASN A 150 4.60 -2.63 18.30
C ASN A 150 5.42 -2.33 17.02
N PRO A 151 4.95 -1.39 16.19
CA PRO A 151 5.67 -0.95 15.00
C PRO A 151 6.89 -0.12 15.38
N LEU A 152 7.96 -0.21 14.60
CA LEU A 152 9.15 0.58 14.78
C LEU A 152 9.90 0.85 13.48
N ILE A 153 10.63 1.97 13.47
CA ILE A 153 11.76 2.17 12.58
C ILE A 153 13.03 1.88 13.38
N PHE A 154 13.85 0.95 12.87
CA PHE A 154 14.96 0.34 13.59
C PHE A 154 16.26 0.38 12.77
N ARG A 155 17.34 0.77 13.44
CA ARG A 155 18.73 0.55 13.03
C ARG A 155 19.52 0.22 14.27
N HIS A 156 20.16 -0.94 14.36
CA HIS A 156 20.80 -1.34 15.61
C HIS A 156 21.80 -0.28 16.15
N PRO A 157 21.68 0.22 17.41
CA PRO A 157 20.67 -0.08 18.44
C PRO A 157 19.50 0.93 18.53
N LEU A 158 19.45 1.95 17.66
CA LEU A 158 18.41 2.98 17.61
C LEU A 158 17.05 2.47 17.15
N LYS A 159 16.00 2.93 17.82
CA LYS A 159 14.61 2.64 17.50
C LYS A 159 13.71 3.82 17.79
N THR A 160 12.56 3.86 17.12
CA THR A 160 11.43 4.70 17.55
C THR A 160 10.93 4.26 18.92
N ASP A 161 10.30 5.18 19.64
CA ASP A 161 9.87 4.93 21.01
C ASP A 161 8.67 3.98 21.05
N HIS A 162 8.71 3.08 22.03
CA HIS A 162 7.67 2.10 22.24
C HIS A 162 6.35 2.77 22.65
N ASN A 163 5.25 2.38 21.99
CA ASN A 163 3.91 2.92 22.23
C ASN A 163 3.76 4.45 22.06
N ASP A 164 4.64 5.08 21.28
CA ASP A 164 4.49 6.50 20.94
C ASP A 164 3.71 6.69 19.63
N TYR A 165 2.39 6.85 19.76
CA TYR A 165 1.49 7.06 18.63
C TYR A 165 1.74 8.39 17.89
N LYS A 166 2.47 9.36 18.47
CA LYS A 166 2.87 10.56 17.73
C LYS A 166 3.95 10.22 16.71
N GLN A 167 4.86 9.28 17.02
CA GLN A 167 5.88 8.81 16.08
C GLN A 167 5.29 7.85 15.05
N LEU A 168 4.62 6.78 15.48
CA LEU A 168 4.04 5.76 14.61
C LEU A 168 2.72 5.24 15.16
N ASN A 169 1.64 5.33 14.38
CA ASN A 169 0.31 4.87 14.80
C ASN A 169 -0.31 3.86 13.83
N ALA A 170 -0.07 2.56 14.10
CA ALA A 170 -0.45 1.46 13.21
C ALA A 170 -0.01 1.70 11.74
N PRO A 171 1.31 1.89 11.49
CA PRO A 171 1.82 2.14 10.16
C PRO A 171 1.85 0.87 9.31
N ASP A 172 1.58 1.02 8.01
CA ASP A 172 1.92 0.07 6.97
C ASP A 172 3.09 0.62 6.15
N PHE A 173 4.27 0.01 6.26
CA PHE A 173 5.46 0.44 5.54
C PHE A 173 5.44 -0.01 4.08
N VAL A 174 5.69 0.92 3.14
CA VAL A 174 5.62 0.64 1.71
C VAL A 174 6.97 0.69 0.98
N HIS A 175 7.88 1.58 1.40
CA HIS A 175 9.20 1.74 0.78
C HIS A 175 10.18 2.50 1.69
N SER A 176 11.47 2.33 1.44
CA SER A 176 12.54 3.11 2.08
C SER A 176 13.75 3.24 1.16
N PHE A 177 14.42 4.39 1.18
CA PHE A 177 15.65 4.61 0.41
C PHE A 177 16.62 5.58 1.10
N ASP A 178 17.88 5.48 0.72
CA ASP A 178 18.95 6.44 1.08
C ASP A 178 18.93 7.68 0.16
N TYR A 179 19.06 8.88 0.74
CA TYR A 179 19.27 10.12 0.00
C TYR A 179 19.99 11.18 0.85
N GLY A 180 21.17 11.61 0.39
CA GLY A 180 21.99 12.59 1.09
C GLY A 180 22.48 12.08 2.44
N GLU A 181 22.21 12.83 3.52
CA GLU A 181 22.57 12.46 4.90
C GLU A 181 21.46 11.67 5.61
N PHE A 182 20.37 11.35 4.91
CA PHE A 182 19.16 10.79 5.50
C PHE A 182 18.76 9.46 4.89
N VAL A 183 18.07 8.65 5.70
CA VAL A 183 17.25 7.53 5.22
C VAL A 183 15.79 7.93 5.30
N PHE A 184 15.06 7.74 4.21
CA PHE A 184 13.63 8.04 4.10
C PHE A 184 12.78 6.79 4.22
N PHE A 185 11.62 6.92 4.87
CA PHE A 185 10.62 5.87 5.04
C PHE A 185 9.25 6.36 4.56
N PHE A 186 8.59 5.54 3.77
CA PHE A 186 7.24 5.80 3.26
C PHE A 186 6.28 4.79 3.86
N PHE A 187 5.19 5.29 4.42
CA PHE A 187 4.18 4.46 5.06
C PHE A 187 2.84 5.18 5.11
N ARG A 188 1.76 4.46 5.37
CA ARG A 188 0.47 5.05 5.76
C ARG A 188 0.17 4.67 7.20
N GLU A 189 -0.40 5.58 7.97
CA GLU A 189 -0.70 5.37 9.39
C GLU A 189 -2.03 6.04 9.75
N THR A 190 -2.57 5.74 10.94
CA THR A 190 -3.75 6.44 11.44
C THR A 190 -3.36 7.84 11.97
N ALA A 191 -3.93 8.88 11.36
CA ALA A 191 -3.58 10.28 11.59
C ALA A 191 -4.04 10.79 12.97
N VAL A 192 -3.09 10.97 13.89
CA VAL A 192 -3.35 11.52 15.23
C VAL A 192 -3.88 12.96 15.16
N GLU A 193 -3.47 13.73 14.15
CA GLU A 193 -3.92 15.10 13.94
C GLU A 193 -5.37 15.23 13.48
N TYR A 194 -5.98 14.12 13.07
CA TYR A 194 -7.36 14.08 12.62
C TYR A 194 -8.31 13.40 13.62
N MET A 195 -7.79 12.82 14.71
CA MET A 195 -8.58 12.01 15.65
C MET A 195 -9.78 12.75 16.25
N ASN A 196 -9.68 14.07 16.47
CA ASN A 196 -10.79 14.90 16.97
C ASN A 196 -11.96 15.00 15.98
N CYS A 197 -11.72 14.74 14.70
CA CYS A 197 -12.73 14.73 13.63
C CYS A 197 -13.15 13.31 13.22
N GLY A 198 -12.45 12.28 13.70
CA GLY A 198 -12.67 10.88 13.35
C GLY A 198 -11.38 10.12 13.02
N LYS A 199 -11.50 8.86 12.65
CA LYS A 199 -10.34 8.05 12.23
C LYS A 199 -10.10 8.25 10.74
N ARG A 200 -8.88 8.65 10.39
CA ARG A 200 -8.42 8.78 9.00
C ARG A 200 -7.01 8.22 8.88
N VAL A 201 -6.73 7.56 7.77
CA VAL A 201 -5.38 7.12 7.42
C VAL A 201 -4.73 8.21 6.58
N TYR A 202 -3.48 8.56 6.86
CA TYR A 202 -2.67 9.43 6.01
C TYR A 202 -1.37 8.76 5.62
N SER A 203 -0.97 9.02 4.38
CA SER A 203 0.34 8.67 3.85
C SER A 203 1.40 9.65 4.35
N ARG A 204 2.55 9.11 4.72
CA ARG A 204 3.67 9.81 5.32
C ARG A 204 4.95 9.56 4.57
N VAL A 205 5.81 10.58 4.58
CA VAL A 205 7.25 10.43 4.40
C VAL A 205 7.90 10.79 5.73
N ALA A 206 8.81 9.96 6.20
CA ALA A 206 9.64 10.23 7.37
C ALA A 206 11.12 10.17 7.00
N ARG A 207 11.97 10.84 7.79
CA ARG A 207 13.43 10.78 7.65
C ARG A 207 14.12 10.57 9.00
N VAL A 208 15.31 9.97 8.94
CA VAL A 208 16.27 9.87 10.05
C VAL A 208 17.68 10.18 9.53
N CYS A 209 18.54 10.76 10.37
CA CYS A 209 19.93 11.00 10.01
C CYS A 209 20.74 9.70 10.06
N LYS A 210 21.59 9.49 9.04
CA LYS A 210 22.53 8.36 9.03
C LYS A 210 23.56 8.47 10.16
N SER A 211 23.98 9.69 10.49
CA SER A 211 24.94 9.97 11.57
C SER A 211 24.37 9.92 13.00
N ASP A 212 23.06 9.70 13.18
CA ASP A 212 22.43 9.70 14.52
C ASP A 212 23.06 8.60 15.39
N ARG A 213 23.41 8.90 16.65
CA ARG A 213 24.00 7.97 17.62
C ARG A 213 23.15 7.84 18.89
N GLY A 214 21.91 8.35 18.84
CA GLY A 214 21.04 8.49 19.99
C GLY A 214 21.43 9.67 20.89
N GLY A 215 20.70 9.85 21.97
CA GLY A 215 20.97 10.90 22.96
C GLY A 215 22.08 10.52 23.93
N GLY A 216 22.81 11.51 24.45
CA GLY A 216 23.93 11.27 25.38
C GLY A 216 23.50 10.80 26.76
N GLN A 217 22.26 11.07 27.17
CA GLN A 217 21.69 10.54 28.40
C GLN A 217 21.24 9.09 28.23
N GLN A 218 21.41 8.27 29.28
CA GLN A 218 21.07 6.84 29.26
C GLN A 218 19.63 6.56 28.80
N ARG A 219 18.67 7.43 29.14
CA ARG A 219 17.26 7.28 28.75
C ARG A 219 16.98 7.45 27.25
N PHE A 220 17.89 8.09 26.51
CA PHE A 220 17.76 8.38 25.07
C PHE A 220 18.81 7.68 24.22
N LYS A 221 19.69 6.90 24.83
CA LYS A 221 20.83 6.23 24.17
C LYS A 221 20.41 5.40 22.95
N ASN A 222 19.21 4.79 23.01
CA ASN A 222 18.70 3.91 21.96
C ASN A 222 17.49 4.52 21.21
N SER A 223 17.20 5.81 21.37
CA SER A 223 16.10 6.50 20.68
C SER A 223 16.65 7.37 19.56
N TRP A 224 15.93 7.46 18.44
CA TRP A 224 16.24 8.44 17.40
C TRP A 224 16.17 9.87 17.96
N THR A 225 17.11 10.72 17.55
CA THR A 225 17.12 12.16 17.87
C THR A 225 16.70 13.01 16.66
N SER A 226 16.67 12.40 15.48
CA SER A 226 16.44 13.05 14.18
C SER A 226 15.14 12.68 13.48
N PHE A 227 14.30 11.82 14.07
CA PHE A 227 13.06 11.34 13.44
C PHE A 227 12.06 12.48 13.20
N LEU A 228 11.68 12.70 11.95
CA LEU A 228 10.61 13.61 11.54
C LEU A 228 9.77 13.01 10.43
N LYS A 229 8.48 13.37 10.37
CA LYS A 229 7.55 12.96 9.32
C LYS A 229 6.64 14.09 8.83
N SER A 230 6.25 14.01 7.56
CA SER A 230 5.31 14.91 6.88
C SER A 230 4.21 14.10 6.18
N ARG A 231 3.05 14.72 5.94
CA ARG A 231 1.96 14.14 5.13
C ARG A 231 2.30 14.24 3.64
N LEU A 232 2.02 13.20 2.85
CA LEU A 232 2.02 13.28 1.38
C LEU A 232 0.63 13.69 0.88
N ASN A 233 0.56 14.71 0.02
CA ASN A 233 -0.70 15.19 -0.55
C ASN A 233 -0.86 14.74 -2.01
N CYS A 234 -1.57 13.63 -2.21
CA CYS A 234 -2.06 13.19 -3.52
C CYS A 234 -3.56 13.47 -3.63
N SER A 235 -3.93 14.61 -4.20
CA SER A 235 -5.33 15.02 -4.32
C SER A 235 -5.66 15.70 -5.64
N VAL A 236 -6.92 15.54 -6.06
CA VAL A 236 -7.48 16.30 -7.17
C VAL A 236 -7.82 17.70 -6.66
N PRO A 237 -7.24 18.77 -7.22
CA PRO A 237 -7.55 20.12 -6.79
C PRO A 237 -8.96 20.53 -7.23
N GLY A 238 -9.58 21.43 -6.48
CA GLY A 238 -10.90 21.97 -6.70
C GLY A 238 -11.34 22.80 -5.49
N GLU A 239 -12.55 23.35 -5.51
CA GLU A 239 -13.16 24.00 -4.33
C GLU A 239 -13.22 23.02 -3.14
N TYR A 240 -13.51 21.75 -3.45
CA TYR A 240 -13.46 20.63 -2.52
C TYR A 240 -12.47 19.59 -3.04
N PRO A 241 -11.22 19.56 -2.51
CA PRO A 241 -10.23 18.61 -2.96
C PRO A 241 -10.61 17.16 -2.65
N PHE A 242 -10.37 16.26 -3.60
CA PHE A 242 -10.56 14.81 -3.40
C PHE A 242 -9.22 14.12 -3.15
N TYR A 243 -9.07 13.42 -2.03
CA TYR A 243 -7.80 12.87 -1.57
C TYR A 243 -7.70 11.36 -1.80
N PHE A 244 -6.52 10.91 -2.23
CA PHE A 244 -6.11 9.51 -2.18
C PHE A 244 -5.09 9.36 -1.05
N ASP A 245 -5.56 8.99 0.13
CA ASP A 245 -4.76 9.08 1.36
C ASP A 245 -3.94 7.81 1.68
N GLU A 246 -4.19 6.68 1.02
CA GLU A 246 -3.52 5.39 1.32
C GLU A 246 -2.49 5.00 0.25
N ILE A 247 -1.21 5.26 0.51
CA ILE A 247 -0.08 4.88 -0.34
C ILE A 247 0.10 3.36 -0.37
N GLN A 248 0.40 2.80 -1.53
CA GLN A 248 0.56 1.35 -1.76
C GLN A 248 2.00 0.96 -2.15
N SER A 249 2.65 1.80 -2.95
CA SER A 249 4.04 1.58 -3.38
C SER A 249 4.65 2.87 -3.89
N THR A 250 5.98 2.95 -3.91
CA THR A 250 6.72 4.02 -4.57
C THR A 250 7.81 3.47 -5.48
N THR A 251 8.31 4.30 -6.39
CA THR A 251 9.55 4.03 -7.11
C THR A 251 10.76 4.48 -6.28
N ASP A 252 11.95 4.16 -6.77
CA ASP A 252 13.16 4.90 -6.40
C ASP A 252 13.16 6.30 -7.01
N ILE A 253 14.19 7.08 -6.68
CA ILE A 253 14.36 8.45 -7.18
C ILE A 253 14.76 8.41 -8.65
N ILE A 254 14.09 9.21 -9.45
CA ILE A 254 14.29 9.34 -10.88
C ILE A 254 14.73 10.76 -11.20
N SER A 255 15.96 10.90 -11.66
CA SER A 255 16.48 12.17 -12.18
C SER A 255 16.09 12.36 -13.65
N GLY A 256 15.54 13.52 -14.00
CA GLY A 256 15.13 13.81 -15.36
C GLY A 256 14.94 15.30 -15.64
N MET A 257 14.74 15.64 -16.91
CA MET A 257 14.41 17.00 -17.34
C MET A 257 12.89 17.17 -17.43
N TYR A 258 12.33 18.06 -16.62
CA TYR A 258 10.90 18.37 -16.61
C TYR A 258 10.72 19.87 -16.71
N GLY A 259 9.98 20.34 -17.71
CA GLY A 259 9.80 21.79 -17.94
C GLY A 259 11.11 22.54 -18.19
N GLY A 260 12.14 21.87 -18.74
CA GLY A 260 13.46 22.45 -19.01
C GLY A 260 14.36 22.60 -17.77
N GLN A 261 13.97 22.02 -16.63
CA GLN A 261 14.76 21.99 -15.40
C GLN A 261 15.03 20.55 -14.97
N ASN A 262 16.16 20.32 -14.32
CA ASN A 262 16.45 19.03 -13.72
C ASN A 262 15.65 18.87 -12.43
N HIS A 263 14.91 17.77 -12.32
CA HIS A 263 14.22 17.38 -11.10
C HIS A 263 14.50 15.91 -10.76
N GLU A 264 14.51 15.64 -9.47
CA GLU A 264 14.56 14.30 -8.90
C GLU A 264 13.17 13.97 -8.36
N LEU A 265 12.48 13.06 -9.03
CA LEU A 265 11.09 12.70 -8.75
C LEU A 265 10.97 11.28 -8.23
N MET A 266 10.01 11.07 -7.35
CA MET A 266 9.55 9.75 -6.92
C MET A 266 8.08 9.62 -7.30
N TYR A 267 7.72 8.53 -7.96
CA TYR A 267 6.33 8.21 -8.27
C TYR A 267 5.75 7.32 -7.19
N ALA A 268 4.50 7.55 -6.82
CA ALA A 268 3.82 6.83 -5.75
C ALA A 268 2.36 6.51 -6.13
N VAL A 269 1.96 5.29 -5.82
CA VAL A 269 0.62 4.76 -6.01
C VAL A 269 -0.19 5.00 -4.74
N PHE A 270 -1.38 5.58 -4.88
CA PHE A 270 -2.32 5.82 -3.80
C PHE A 270 -3.68 5.21 -4.11
N THR A 271 -4.43 4.98 -3.05
CA THR A 271 -5.77 4.43 -3.09
C THR A 271 -6.68 5.20 -2.14
N THR A 272 -7.97 5.15 -2.42
CA THR A 272 -9.02 5.55 -1.46
C THR A 272 -9.18 4.46 -0.40
N PRO A 273 -9.68 4.80 0.81
CA PRO A 273 -9.91 3.82 1.87
C PRO A 273 -10.76 2.61 1.44
N PRO A 274 -10.59 1.43 2.08
CA PRO A 274 -11.30 0.20 1.70
C PRO A 274 -12.82 0.30 1.87
N ASN A 275 -13.30 1.13 2.81
CA ASN A 275 -14.72 1.39 3.06
C ASN A 275 -15.30 2.55 2.23
N SER A 276 -14.60 2.99 1.19
CA SER A 276 -15.03 4.07 0.29
C SER A 276 -15.22 3.55 -1.15
N ILE A 277 -15.69 4.42 -2.05
CA ILE A 277 -15.71 4.09 -3.49
C ILE A 277 -14.28 3.77 -3.94
N PRO A 278 -14.02 2.57 -4.49
CA PRO A 278 -12.67 2.18 -4.89
C PRO A 278 -12.09 3.09 -5.97
N GLY A 279 -11.03 3.79 -5.61
CA GLY A 279 -10.28 4.69 -6.46
C GLY A 279 -8.79 4.50 -6.25
N SER A 280 -8.04 4.61 -7.33
CA SER A 280 -6.58 4.56 -7.34
C SER A 280 -6.02 5.75 -8.12
N ALA A 281 -4.86 6.24 -7.71
CA ALA A 281 -4.18 7.37 -8.31
C ALA A 281 -2.66 7.18 -8.30
N VAL A 282 -1.97 7.80 -9.24
CA VAL A 282 -0.50 7.92 -9.20
C VAL A 282 -0.13 9.39 -9.11
N CYS A 283 0.69 9.74 -8.11
CA CYS A 283 1.25 11.07 -7.94
C CYS A 283 2.78 11.00 -8.04
N ALA A 284 3.39 12.09 -8.50
CA ALA A 284 4.84 12.29 -8.42
C ALA A 284 5.15 13.31 -7.32
N PHE A 285 6.25 13.13 -6.61
CA PHE A 285 6.76 14.08 -5.60
C PHE A 285 8.21 14.38 -5.90
N SER A 286 8.62 15.64 -5.83
CA SER A 286 10.03 16.00 -5.97
C SER A 286 10.75 15.87 -4.63
N MET A 287 12.01 15.43 -4.67
CA MET A 287 12.84 15.39 -3.46
C MET A 287 12.99 16.77 -2.83
N ARG A 288 13.07 17.82 -3.65
CA ARG A 288 13.05 19.21 -3.17
C ARG A 288 11.81 19.52 -2.33
N ALA A 289 10.61 19.19 -2.81
CA ALA A 289 9.38 19.47 -2.06
C ALA A 289 9.29 18.65 -0.76
N ILE A 290 9.82 17.41 -0.75
CA ILE A 290 9.91 16.57 0.44
C ILE A 290 10.81 17.22 1.49
N LEU A 291 12.00 17.70 1.08
CA LEU A 291 12.94 18.39 1.96
C LEU A 291 12.37 19.70 2.48
N ASP A 292 11.83 20.54 1.60
CA ASP A 292 11.22 21.84 1.94
C ASP A 292 10.10 21.66 2.99
N ALA A 293 9.25 20.64 2.85
CA ALA A 293 8.19 20.36 3.82
C ALA A 293 8.73 19.91 5.19
N LEU A 294 9.75 19.04 5.21
CA LEU A 294 10.38 18.55 6.45
C LEU A 294 11.21 19.63 7.17
N GLU A 295 11.58 20.70 6.48
CA GLU A 295 12.19 21.91 7.05
C GLU A 295 11.15 22.96 7.49
N GLY A 296 9.88 22.75 7.17
CA GLY A 296 8.75 23.61 7.55
C GLY A 296 8.44 23.63 9.06
N PRO A 297 7.43 24.38 9.51
CA PRO A 297 7.07 24.45 10.92
C PRO A 297 6.62 23.09 11.47
N PHE A 298 6.94 22.80 12.72
CA PHE A 298 6.43 21.63 13.42
C PHE A 298 4.93 21.77 13.70
N LYS A 299 4.23 20.66 13.92
CA LYS A 299 2.81 20.65 14.31
C LYS A 299 2.69 20.27 15.78
N GLU A 300 1.97 21.07 16.57
CA GLU A 300 1.68 20.77 17.98
C GLU A 300 0.18 20.69 18.26
N GLN A 301 -0.14 19.96 19.31
CA GLN A 301 -1.46 19.96 19.93
C GLN A 301 -1.29 20.41 21.37
N GLU A 302 -1.74 21.63 21.68
CA GLU A 302 -1.54 22.26 23.00
C GLU A 302 -2.24 21.49 24.13
N THR A 303 -3.49 21.09 23.89
CA THR A 303 -4.28 20.25 24.81
C THR A 303 -4.98 19.15 24.02
N LEU A 304 -5.42 18.07 24.68
CA LEU A 304 -6.12 16.96 24.02
C LEU A 304 -7.35 17.40 23.20
N ASN A 305 -7.99 18.50 23.59
CA ASN A 305 -9.17 19.04 22.92
C ASN A 305 -8.84 20.18 21.95
N SER A 306 -7.60 20.66 21.91
CA SER A 306 -7.16 21.71 20.99
C SER A 306 -6.99 21.14 19.58
N ASN A 307 -7.16 22.02 18.59
CA ASN A 307 -6.76 21.73 17.22
C ASN A 307 -5.24 21.61 17.11
N TRP A 308 -4.79 20.85 16.12
CA TRP A 308 -3.39 20.79 15.77
C TRP A 308 -3.01 22.04 14.98
N LEU A 309 -2.03 22.79 15.49
CA LEU A 309 -1.59 24.07 14.94
C LEU A 309 -0.07 24.07 14.70
N PRO A 310 0.43 24.96 13.82
CA PRO A 310 1.87 25.13 13.65
C PRO A 310 2.52 25.65 14.94
N VAL A 311 3.66 25.07 15.31
CA VAL A 311 4.49 25.53 16.42
C VAL A 311 5.08 26.89 16.08
N HIS A 312 4.96 27.85 16.99
CA HIS A 312 5.62 29.15 16.84
C HIS A 312 7.14 29.00 16.83
N GLN A 313 7.82 29.65 15.88
CA GLN A 313 9.27 29.56 15.67
C GLN A 313 10.09 29.85 16.94
N ASN A 314 9.61 30.75 17.81
CA ASN A 314 10.29 31.10 19.07
C ASN A 314 10.36 29.95 20.09
N LYS A 315 9.54 28.90 19.93
CA LYS A 315 9.56 27.69 20.79
C LYS A 315 10.51 26.61 20.25
N VAL A 316 11.00 26.75 19.02
CA VAL A 316 11.89 25.77 18.39
C VAL A 316 13.30 25.96 18.95
N PRO A 317 13.90 24.94 19.59
CA PRO A 317 15.24 25.07 20.15
C PRO A 317 16.32 25.01 19.07
N GLU A 318 17.51 25.53 19.39
CA GLU A 318 18.72 25.43 18.56
C GLU A 318 19.71 24.40 19.14
N PRO A 319 20.39 23.58 18.32
CA PRO A 319 20.17 23.40 16.89
C PRO A 319 18.78 22.83 16.59
N ARG A 320 18.20 23.23 15.44
CA ARG A 320 16.88 22.81 15.00
C ARG A 320 16.71 21.27 15.07
N PRO A 321 15.71 20.76 15.80
CA PRO A 321 15.40 19.33 15.87
C PRO A 321 15.17 18.70 14.50
N GLY A 322 15.72 17.50 14.27
CA GLY A 322 15.65 16.78 12.99
C GLY A 322 16.72 17.16 11.96
N SER A 323 17.59 18.12 12.26
CA SER A 323 18.83 18.36 11.51
C SER A 323 19.92 17.38 11.93
N CYS A 324 20.79 16.99 10.99
CA CYS A 324 21.94 16.15 11.31
C CYS A 324 23.03 16.96 11.99
N VAL A 325 23.63 16.40 13.03
CA VAL A 325 24.74 16.99 13.79
C VAL A 325 25.90 15.99 13.84
N ASP A 326 27.12 16.50 14.05
CA ASP A 326 28.33 15.65 14.08
C ASP A 326 28.27 14.59 15.19
N ASP A 327 27.76 14.97 16.36
CA ASP A 327 27.57 14.06 17.50
C ASP A 327 26.24 14.32 18.22
N SER A 328 25.23 13.50 17.91
CA SER A 328 23.90 13.59 18.53
C SER A 328 23.92 13.37 20.04
N GLN A 329 24.97 12.75 20.59
CA GLN A 329 25.09 12.53 22.03
C GLN A 329 25.35 13.83 22.80
N THR A 330 25.79 14.89 22.11
CA THR A 330 26.02 16.22 22.69
C THR A 330 24.76 17.11 22.71
N LEU A 331 23.65 16.65 22.10
CA LEU A 331 22.42 17.43 22.03
C LEU A 331 21.84 17.71 23.42
N PRO A 332 21.40 18.96 23.70
CA PRO A 332 20.71 19.28 24.94
C PRO A 332 19.43 18.46 25.12
N GLU A 333 19.10 18.15 26.37
CA GLU A 333 17.91 17.37 26.72
C GLU A 333 16.61 18.03 26.20
N GLY A 334 16.55 19.36 26.21
CA GLY A 334 15.42 20.13 25.68
C GLY A 334 15.18 19.87 24.18
N ASN A 335 16.25 19.75 23.38
CA ASN A 335 16.14 19.50 21.95
C ASN A 335 15.62 18.08 21.68
N ILE A 336 16.12 17.09 22.41
CA ILE A 336 15.66 15.69 22.28
C ILE A 336 14.20 15.57 22.73
N ASN A 337 13.82 16.20 23.85
CA ASN A 337 12.43 16.23 24.31
C ASN A 337 11.51 16.90 23.29
N PHE A 338 11.95 18.00 22.69
CA PHE A 338 11.19 18.68 21.64
C PHE A 338 11.00 17.74 20.43
N ALA A 339 12.09 17.13 19.94
CA ALA A 339 12.04 16.20 18.80
C ALA A 339 11.05 15.05 19.02
N LYS A 340 11.09 14.44 20.21
CA LYS A 340 10.19 13.33 20.57
C LYS A 340 8.73 13.77 20.68
N THR A 341 8.46 14.98 21.16
CA THR A 341 7.09 15.48 21.35
C THR A 341 6.49 16.09 20.07
N HIS A 342 7.34 16.50 19.12
CA HIS A 342 6.97 17.15 17.85
C HIS A 342 7.56 16.43 16.61
N PRO A 343 7.28 15.12 16.41
CA PRO A 343 7.80 14.39 15.25
C PRO A 343 7.11 14.75 13.93
N LEU A 344 5.95 15.42 13.96
CA LEU A 344 5.13 15.76 12.80
C LEU A 344 5.35 17.22 12.39
N VAL A 345 5.61 17.47 11.10
CA VAL A 345 5.59 18.82 10.52
C VAL A 345 4.19 19.22 10.06
N ASP A 346 3.92 20.51 10.02
CA ASP A 346 2.59 21.05 9.70
C ASP A 346 2.25 20.93 8.22
N GLU A 347 3.23 21.27 7.37
CA GLU A 347 3.09 21.29 5.91
C GLU A 347 3.02 19.88 5.32
N ALA A 348 2.15 19.71 4.32
CA ALA A 348 2.07 18.49 3.54
C ALA A 348 2.88 18.63 2.25
N VAL A 349 3.59 17.58 1.85
CA VAL A 349 4.34 17.54 0.60
C VAL A 349 3.36 17.60 -0.59
N PRO A 350 3.44 18.63 -1.45
CA PRO A 350 2.56 18.76 -2.60
C PRO A 350 2.98 17.77 -3.71
N ALA A 351 2.00 17.26 -4.46
CA ALA A 351 2.28 16.56 -5.71
C ALA A 351 2.97 17.50 -6.72
N PHE A 352 3.97 17.00 -7.43
CA PHE A 352 4.82 17.78 -8.34
C PHE A 352 4.03 18.51 -9.44
N PHE A 353 3.01 17.86 -10.00
CA PHE A 353 2.12 18.44 -11.02
C PHE A 353 0.88 19.12 -10.42
N GLY A 354 0.80 19.26 -9.10
CA GLY A 354 -0.36 19.80 -8.38
C GLY A 354 -1.61 18.92 -8.39
N ARG A 355 -1.54 17.73 -9.00
CA ARG A 355 -2.61 16.73 -9.12
C ARG A 355 -2.05 15.34 -9.45
N PRO A 356 -2.86 14.26 -9.35
CA PRO A 356 -2.48 12.96 -9.83
C PRO A 356 -2.25 12.94 -11.35
N LEU A 357 -1.29 12.12 -11.78
CA LEU A 357 -0.98 11.85 -13.17
C LEU A 357 -2.10 11.04 -13.83
N ILE A 358 -2.48 9.94 -13.20
CA ILE A 358 -3.54 9.05 -13.66
C ILE A 358 -4.43 8.71 -12.47
N MET A 359 -5.72 8.56 -12.75
CA MET A 359 -6.73 8.13 -11.78
C MET A 359 -7.61 7.07 -12.43
N LYS A 360 -7.96 6.05 -11.65
CA LYS A 360 -8.93 5.03 -12.03
C LYS A 360 -9.86 4.77 -10.86
N ALA A 361 -11.16 4.94 -11.10
CA ALA A 361 -12.21 4.42 -10.24
C ALA A 361 -12.68 3.09 -10.83
N SER A 362 -12.58 2.00 -10.06
CA SER A 362 -12.93 0.66 -10.53
C SER A 362 -13.29 -0.22 -9.34
N PHE A 363 -14.44 -0.89 -9.41
CA PHE A 363 -14.83 -1.90 -8.41
C PHE A 363 -14.13 -3.25 -8.63
N GLN A 364 -13.39 -3.42 -9.73
CA GLN A 364 -12.77 -4.69 -10.09
C GLN A 364 -11.31 -4.80 -9.65
N TYR A 365 -10.64 -3.65 -9.48
CA TYR A 365 -9.21 -3.64 -9.21
C TYR A 365 -8.75 -2.33 -8.55
N ARG A 366 -7.62 -2.40 -7.86
CA ARG A 366 -6.87 -1.25 -7.33
C ARG A 366 -5.42 -1.30 -7.79
N PHE A 367 -4.78 -0.13 -7.90
CA PHE A 367 -3.36 -0.07 -8.20
C PHE A 367 -2.53 -0.54 -7.00
N THR A 368 -1.47 -1.31 -7.27
CA THR A 368 -0.65 -1.95 -6.23
C THR A 368 0.83 -1.59 -6.33
N LYS A 369 1.43 -1.78 -7.51
CA LYS A 369 2.86 -1.56 -7.76
C LYS A 369 3.09 -0.65 -8.97
N ILE A 370 4.24 0.00 -9.01
CA ILE A 370 4.66 0.85 -10.13
C ILE A 370 6.12 0.59 -10.48
N ALA A 371 6.43 0.58 -11.78
CA ALA A 371 7.78 0.59 -12.32
C ALA A 371 7.86 1.66 -13.42
N VAL A 372 9.00 2.33 -13.57
CA VAL A 372 9.13 3.47 -14.48
C VAL A 372 10.39 3.34 -15.31
N ASP A 373 10.28 3.52 -16.63
CA ASP A 373 11.44 3.74 -17.50
C ASP A 373 11.55 5.24 -17.76
N PRO A 374 12.56 5.90 -17.20
CA PRO A 374 12.64 7.35 -17.22
C PRO A 374 13.25 7.89 -18.50
N GLN A 375 12.80 9.08 -18.90
CA GLN A 375 13.42 9.90 -19.95
C GLN A 375 13.57 9.20 -21.31
N VAL A 376 12.57 8.39 -21.69
CA VAL A 376 12.49 7.78 -23.02
C VAL A 376 12.27 8.88 -24.06
N VAL A 377 13.10 8.86 -25.10
CA VAL A 377 13.18 9.93 -26.09
C VAL A 377 12.31 9.60 -27.31
N PHE A 378 11.39 10.50 -27.67
CA PHE A 378 10.67 10.46 -28.95
C PHE A 378 11.57 10.91 -30.10
N LEU A 379 11.15 10.61 -31.34
CA LEU A 379 11.83 11.04 -32.57
C LEU A 379 12.02 12.57 -32.66
N ASP A 380 11.11 13.35 -32.08
CA ASP A 380 11.17 14.82 -32.05
C ASP A 380 12.11 15.38 -30.95
N GLY A 381 12.80 14.49 -30.23
CA GLY A 381 13.74 14.84 -29.16
C GLY A 381 13.09 15.12 -27.81
N LYS A 382 11.75 15.06 -27.70
CA LYS A 382 11.07 15.18 -26.41
C LYS A 382 11.28 13.94 -25.56
N THR A 383 11.44 14.13 -24.26
CA THR A 383 11.57 13.04 -23.29
C THR A 383 10.29 12.86 -22.49
N VAL A 384 9.93 11.61 -22.22
CA VAL A 384 8.83 11.22 -21.34
C VAL A 384 9.26 10.09 -20.42
N ASP A 385 8.59 9.96 -19.30
CA ASP A 385 8.67 8.76 -18.46
C ASP A 385 7.54 7.81 -18.84
N VAL A 386 7.88 6.53 -19.00
CA VAL A 386 6.93 5.45 -19.24
C VAL A 386 6.67 4.75 -17.91
N LEU A 387 5.43 4.82 -17.43
CA LEU A 387 4.99 4.22 -16.18
C LEU A 387 4.25 2.91 -16.47
N PHE A 388 4.62 1.85 -15.77
CA PHE A 388 3.93 0.57 -15.72
C PHE A 388 3.28 0.42 -14.34
N ILE A 389 1.96 0.39 -14.29
CA ILE A 389 1.17 0.41 -13.05
C ILE A 389 0.40 -0.91 -12.93
N ALA A 390 0.75 -1.72 -11.93
CA ALA A 390 0.09 -2.99 -11.66
C ALA A 390 -1.19 -2.81 -10.87
N THR A 391 -2.03 -3.83 -10.95
CA THR A 391 -3.22 -3.99 -10.13
C THR A 391 -3.18 -5.25 -9.27
N ASP A 392 -4.04 -5.30 -8.26
CA ASP A 392 -4.38 -6.49 -7.47
C ASP A 392 -5.08 -7.60 -8.29
N SER A 393 -5.54 -7.29 -9.50
CA SER A 393 -6.18 -8.24 -10.42
C SER A 393 -5.25 -8.83 -11.49
N GLY A 394 -3.99 -8.40 -11.56
CA GLY A 394 -3.01 -8.89 -12.55
C GLY A 394 -2.98 -8.13 -13.88
N ILE A 395 -3.66 -6.98 -13.94
CA ILE A 395 -3.62 -6.03 -15.06
C ILE A 395 -2.47 -5.05 -14.85
N ILE A 396 -1.74 -4.72 -15.91
CA ILE A 396 -0.74 -3.64 -15.94
C ILE A 396 -1.22 -2.54 -16.89
N PHE A 397 -1.25 -1.30 -16.41
CA PHE A 397 -1.45 -0.12 -17.26
C PHE A 397 -0.11 0.46 -17.67
N LYS A 398 0.10 0.65 -18.97
CA LYS A 398 1.22 1.40 -19.52
C LYS A 398 0.76 2.82 -19.83
N THR A 399 1.41 3.82 -19.23
CA THR A 399 1.06 5.22 -19.41
C THR A 399 2.31 6.07 -19.58
N ILE A 400 2.19 7.19 -20.29
CA ILE A 400 3.22 8.22 -20.36
C ILE A 400 2.74 9.53 -19.76
N ASN A 401 3.68 10.31 -19.29
CA ASN A 401 3.46 11.67 -18.80
C ASN A 401 3.62 12.66 -19.98
N ALA A 402 2.60 12.79 -20.83
CA ALA A 402 2.69 13.65 -22.01
C ALA A 402 2.71 15.14 -21.59
N GLN A 403 3.85 15.80 -21.82
CA GLN A 403 3.96 17.23 -21.65
C GLN A 403 3.23 17.94 -22.79
N ALA A 404 1.98 18.36 -22.56
CA ALA A 404 1.20 19.10 -23.54
C ALA A 404 1.67 20.57 -23.63
N SER A 405 2.91 20.80 -24.07
CA SER A 405 3.51 22.07 -24.55
C SER A 405 3.21 23.40 -23.80
N GLY A 406 2.61 23.37 -22.61
CA GLY A 406 2.04 24.54 -21.91
C GLY A 406 2.56 24.75 -20.49
N GLY A 407 3.65 24.08 -20.11
CA GLY A 407 4.24 24.12 -18.78
C GLY A 407 3.76 22.99 -17.85
N ILE A 408 4.28 22.97 -16.63
CA ILE A 408 4.00 21.93 -15.60
C ILE A 408 2.50 21.90 -15.22
N SER A 409 1.77 22.99 -15.44
CA SER A 409 0.36 23.18 -15.07
C SER A 409 -0.66 22.52 -16.00
N LYS A 410 -0.26 22.07 -17.21
CA LYS A 410 -1.15 21.40 -18.17
C LYS A 410 -0.53 20.09 -18.65
N MET A 411 -0.31 19.18 -17.71
CA MET A 411 0.13 17.82 -18.03
C MET A 411 -1.07 16.92 -18.29
N GLU A 412 -1.04 16.16 -19.39
CA GLU A 412 -2.01 15.12 -19.71
C GLU A 412 -1.30 13.77 -19.66
N SER A 413 -1.86 12.81 -18.94
CA SER A 413 -1.37 11.42 -19.01
C SER A 413 -2.08 10.70 -20.15
N VAL A 414 -1.31 9.92 -20.89
CA VAL A 414 -1.83 9.09 -21.98
C VAL A 414 -1.67 7.64 -21.58
N ILE A 415 -2.79 6.91 -21.53
CA ILE A 415 -2.80 5.46 -21.35
C ILE A 415 -2.54 4.83 -22.72
N ILE A 416 -1.36 4.23 -22.86
CA ILE A 416 -0.94 3.56 -24.10
C ILE A 416 -1.61 2.19 -24.19
N GLU A 417 -1.63 1.44 -23.09
CA GLU A 417 -2.09 0.05 -23.13
C GLU A 417 -2.56 -0.47 -21.77
N GLU A 418 -3.56 -1.35 -21.82
CA GLU A 418 -3.94 -2.25 -20.72
C GLU A 418 -3.44 -3.66 -21.04
N ILE A 419 -2.58 -4.20 -20.18
CA ILE A 419 -1.87 -5.46 -20.39
C ILE A 419 -2.40 -6.51 -19.42
N ARG A 420 -2.93 -7.61 -19.95
CA ARG A 420 -3.26 -8.81 -19.17
C ARG A 420 -2.13 -9.82 -19.32
N VAL A 421 -1.37 -10.00 -18.25
CA VAL A 421 -0.13 -10.79 -18.25
C VAL A 421 -0.39 -12.26 -17.93
N PHE A 422 -1.43 -12.51 -17.12
CA PHE A 422 -1.79 -13.81 -16.61
C PHE A 422 -3.20 -14.17 -17.09
N GLU A 423 -3.40 -15.44 -17.46
CA GLU A 423 -4.72 -15.94 -17.87
C GLU A 423 -5.70 -15.94 -16.70
N LYS A 424 -5.19 -16.27 -15.51
CA LYS A 424 -5.91 -16.18 -14.24
C LYS A 424 -5.56 -14.87 -13.56
N SER A 425 -6.57 -14.23 -12.96
CA SER A 425 -6.35 -13.05 -12.13
C SER A 425 -5.46 -13.42 -10.95
N SER A 426 -4.30 -12.78 -10.85
CA SER A 426 -3.33 -12.96 -9.77
C SER A 426 -2.73 -11.60 -9.42
N ALA A 427 -2.64 -11.31 -8.12
CA ALA A 427 -2.12 -10.04 -7.65
C ALA A 427 -0.63 -9.92 -7.94
N ILE A 428 -0.24 -8.82 -8.57
CA ILE A 428 1.18 -8.54 -8.83
C ILE A 428 1.80 -8.01 -7.52
N VAL A 429 2.74 -8.78 -6.99
CA VAL A 429 3.44 -8.52 -5.74
C VAL A 429 4.62 -7.58 -5.97
N ASN A 430 5.30 -7.67 -7.11
CA ASN A 430 6.37 -6.75 -7.46
C ASN A 430 6.55 -6.59 -8.98
N MET A 431 7.14 -5.48 -9.40
CA MET A 431 7.51 -5.21 -10.80
C MET A 431 8.82 -4.44 -10.88
N GLN A 432 9.64 -4.76 -11.87
CA GLN A 432 10.89 -4.03 -12.12
C GLN A 432 11.25 -4.03 -13.60
N ILE A 433 11.89 -2.96 -14.05
CA ILE A 433 12.45 -2.89 -15.40
C ILE A 433 13.89 -3.38 -15.37
N ALA A 434 14.17 -4.41 -16.15
CA ALA A 434 15.48 -4.97 -16.36
C ALA A 434 16.13 -4.35 -17.60
N LYS A 435 17.17 -3.52 -17.40
CA LYS A 435 17.99 -2.98 -18.50
C LYS A 435 19.10 -3.96 -18.85
N GLN A 436 19.17 -4.38 -20.11
CA GLN A 436 20.18 -5.34 -20.58
C GLN A 436 21.35 -4.61 -21.24
N SER A 437 22.59 -4.89 -20.84
CA SER A 437 23.81 -4.21 -21.33
C SER A 437 24.12 -4.41 -22.83
N GLY A 438 23.32 -5.21 -23.55
CA GLY A 438 23.45 -5.44 -24.99
C GLY A 438 22.16 -5.94 -25.64
N GLY A 439 21.00 -5.68 -25.01
CA GLY A 439 19.71 -6.24 -25.40
C GLY A 439 18.53 -5.29 -25.15
N GLU A 440 17.32 -5.76 -25.42
CA GLU A 440 16.08 -5.03 -25.17
C GLU A 440 15.75 -5.06 -23.68
N SER A 441 15.39 -3.90 -23.12
CA SER A 441 14.88 -3.82 -21.75
C SER A 441 13.58 -4.61 -21.62
N LYS A 442 13.37 -5.27 -20.47
CA LYS A 442 12.17 -6.07 -20.20
C LYS A 442 11.51 -5.67 -18.89
N LEU A 443 10.20 -5.82 -18.81
CA LEU A 443 9.45 -5.69 -17.56
C LEU A 443 9.37 -7.07 -16.90
N ILE A 444 9.95 -7.19 -15.72
CA ILE A 444 9.85 -8.36 -14.84
C ILE A 444 8.65 -8.17 -13.92
N ILE A 445 7.80 -9.19 -13.86
CA ILE A 445 6.51 -9.18 -13.16
C ILE A 445 6.46 -10.39 -12.24
N ILE A 446 6.21 -10.15 -10.96
CA ILE A 446 6.26 -11.17 -9.91
C ILE A 446 4.92 -11.23 -9.21
N THR A 447 4.39 -12.44 -9.10
CA THR A 447 3.23 -12.80 -8.28
C THR A 447 3.68 -13.73 -7.15
N ASP A 448 2.76 -14.20 -6.30
CA ASP A 448 3.09 -15.18 -5.27
C ASP A 448 3.52 -16.54 -5.87
N ASP A 449 3.05 -16.88 -7.07
CA ASP A 449 3.22 -18.22 -7.68
C ASP A 449 4.20 -18.25 -8.86
N GLU A 450 4.33 -17.14 -9.60
CA GLU A 450 5.08 -17.11 -10.86
C GLU A 450 5.80 -15.78 -11.14
N VAL A 451 6.90 -15.89 -11.89
CA VAL A 451 7.68 -14.76 -12.42
C VAL A 451 7.60 -14.79 -13.94
N LYS A 452 7.22 -13.67 -14.55
CA LYS A 452 7.19 -13.49 -16.01
C LYS A 452 8.03 -12.29 -16.43
N SER A 453 8.50 -12.33 -17.67
CA SER A 453 9.10 -11.18 -18.34
C SER A 453 8.34 -10.88 -19.62
N ILE A 454 8.08 -9.60 -19.88
CA ILE A 454 7.48 -9.12 -21.13
C ILE A 454 8.31 -7.96 -21.70
N ASP A 455 8.24 -7.75 -23.00
CA ASP A 455 8.90 -6.62 -23.64
C ASP A 455 8.22 -5.30 -23.22
N LEU A 456 9.01 -4.22 -23.10
CA LEU A 456 8.48 -2.89 -22.74
C LEU A 456 7.55 -2.32 -23.82
N HIS A 457 7.61 -2.83 -25.04
CA HIS A 457 6.83 -2.37 -26.18
C HIS A 457 6.21 -3.53 -26.96
N ARG A 458 5.09 -3.26 -27.64
CA ARG A 458 4.44 -4.23 -28.52
C ARG A 458 4.09 -3.61 -29.87
N CYS A 459 5.08 -2.97 -30.49
CA CYS A 459 4.95 -2.26 -31.77
C CYS A 459 4.38 -3.15 -32.88
N HIS A 460 4.69 -4.44 -32.86
CA HIS A 460 4.19 -5.44 -33.83
C HIS A 460 2.66 -5.58 -33.85
N ARG A 461 1.93 -5.08 -32.84
CA ARG A 461 0.46 -5.07 -32.83
C ARG A 461 -0.14 -4.11 -33.85
N ALA A 462 0.59 -3.07 -34.25
CA ALA A 462 0.16 -2.12 -35.26
C ALA A 462 0.60 -2.58 -36.66
N VAL A 463 -0.35 -2.63 -37.58
CA VAL A 463 -0.15 -3.18 -38.93
C VAL A 463 -0.04 -2.11 -40.01
N ASN A 464 -0.42 -0.87 -39.70
CA ASN A 464 -0.39 0.25 -40.64
C ASN A 464 0.11 1.53 -39.95
N CYS A 465 0.51 2.52 -40.76
CA CYS A 465 1.05 3.81 -40.32
C CYS A 465 0.19 4.46 -39.23
N SER A 466 -1.11 4.60 -39.49
CA SER A 466 -2.05 5.29 -38.60
C SER A 466 -2.20 4.58 -37.26
N SER A 467 -2.32 3.24 -37.27
CA SER A 467 -2.36 2.43 -36.05
C SER A 467 -1.05 2.49 -35.27
N CYS A 468 0.10 2.55 -35.95
CA CYS A 468 1.41 2.58 -35.30
C CYS A 468 1.66 3.92 -34.60
N VAL A 469 1.39 5.03 -35.29
CA VAL A 469 1.47 6.36 -34.68
C VAL A 469 0.39 6.52 -33.60
N GLY A 470 -0.80 5.96 -33.83
CA GLY A 470 -1.92 5.95 -32.88
C GLY A 470 -1.65 5.19 -31.58
N LEU A 471 -0.64 4.32 -31.52
CA LEU A 471 -0.20 3.70 -30.26
C LEU A 471 0.30 4.75 -29.25
N GLN A 472 0.81 5.90 -29.72
CA GLN A 472 1.42 6.94 -28.90
C GLN A 472 2.59 6.43 -28.02
N ASP A 473 3.12 5.25 -28.35
CA ASP A 473 4.15 4.55 -27.59
C ASP A 473 5.54 5.10 -27.97
N PRO A 474 6.32 5.67 -27.02
CA PRO A 474 7.62 6.26 -27.33
C PRO A 474 8.64 5.25 -27.85
N TYR A 475 8.43 3.95 -27.62
CA TYR A 475 9.31 2.93 -28.18
C TYR A 475 8.99 2.59 -29.63
N CYS A 476 7.78 2.91 -30.12
CA CYS A 476 7.28 2.44 -31.41
C CYS A 476 7.31 3.53 -32.47
N ALA A 477 7.74 3.17 -33.68
CA ALA A 477 7.70 4.06 -34.83
C ALA A 477 7.36 3.28 -36.10
N TRP A 478 6.76 3.98 -37.06
CA TRP A 478 6.44 3.42 -38.37
C TRP A 478 7.62 3.60 -39.32
N PHE A 479 8.08 2.52 -39.93
CA PHE A 479 9.17 2.51 -40.91
C PHE A 479 8.59 2.44 -42.33
N GLU A 480 8.42 3.60 -42.97
CA GLU A 480 7.68 3.72 -44.23
C GLU A 480 8.26 2.84 -45.35
N GLY A 481 9.59 2.86 -45.51
CA GLY A 481 10.28 2.08 -46.54
C GLY A 481 10.13 0.55 -46.39
N HIS A 482 9.68 0.08 -45.23
CA HIS A 482 9.50 -1.32 -44.90
C HIS A 482 8.03 -1.68 -44.61
N SER A 483 7.13 -0.68 -44.57
CA SER A 483 5.71 -0.85 -44.24
C SER A 483 5.48 -1.64 -42.94
N VAL A 484 6.25 -1.35 -41.90
CA VAL A 484 6.21 -2.07 -40.63
C VAL A 484 6.27 -1.12 -39.44
N CYS A 485 5.52 -1.45 -38.38
CA CYS A 485 5.66 -0.81 -37.07
C CYS A 485 6.71 -1.57 -36.26
N GLY A 486 7.74 -0.89 -35.78
CA GLY A 486 8.85 -1.51 -35.07
C GLY A 486 9.39 -0.63 -33.94
N PRO A 487 10.32 -1.18 -33.13
CA PRO A 487 10.99 -0.40 -32.12
C PRO A 487 11.91 0.66 -32.75
N LEU A 488 12.04 1.83 -32.13
CA LEU A 488 12.86 2.95 -32.63
C LEU A 488 14.34 2.56 -32.83
N GLY A 489 14.85 1.59 -32.07
CA GLY A 489 16.21 1.05 -32.21
C GLY A 489 16.39 0.05 -33.37
N ALA A 490 15.35 -0.26 -34.15
CA ALA A 490 15.45 -1.17 -35.28
C ALA A 490 16.38 -0.60 -36.37
N LYS A 491 17.28 -1.42 -36.90
CA LYS A 491 18.21 -1.06 -37.98
C LYS A 491 17.52 -1.07 -39.36
N LEU A 492 16.38 -0.41 -39.46
CA LEU A 492 15.60 -0.26 -40.68
C LEU A 492 15.87 1.10 -41.30
N THR A 493 16.02 1.14 -42.63
CA THR A 493 16.30 2.36 -43.37
C THR A 493 15.01 3.03 -43.88
N GLY A 494 15.09 4.33 -44.16
CA GLY A 494 14.00 5.12 -44.73
C GLY A 494 13.33 6.08 -43.74
N PRO A 495 12.25 6.77 -44.15
CA PRO A 495 11.50 7.68 -43.31
C PRO A 495 10.88 6.96 -42.10
N ILE A 496 10.95 7.60 -40.93
CA ILE A 496 10.41 7.10 -39.67
C ILE A 496 9.34 8.07 -39.20
N PHE A 497 8.15 7.57 -38.85
CA PHE A 497 7.04 8.39 -38.36
C PHE A 497 6.67 8.00 -36.94
N GLN A 498 6.66 8.99 -36.05
CA GLN A 498 6.25 8.87 -34.65
C GLN A 498 5.69 10.22 -34.18
N ASN A 499 4.64 10.19 -33.34
CA ASN A 499 4.10 11.40 -32.74
C ASN A 499 3.36 11.08 -31.43
N VAL A 500 3.68 11.80 -30.35
CA VAL A 500 3.00 11.68 -29.05
C VAL A 500 1.50 12.01 -29.13
N SER A 501 1.09 12.85 -30.09
CA SER A 501 -0.33 13.19 -30.29
C SER A 501 -1.15 12.06 -30.89
N GLY A 502 -0.53 10.99 -31.39
CA GLY A 502 -1.24 9.86 -32.01
C GLY A 502 -1.56 10.05 -33.48
N HIS A 503 -1.18 11.18 -34.10
CA HIS A 503 -1.40 11.43 -35.52
C HIS A 503 -0.13 11.95 -36.22
N HIS A 504 0.10 11.50 -37.46
CA HIS A 504 1.16 11.99 -38.33
C HIS A 504 0.59 12.32 -39.71
N SER A 505 0.96 13.48 -40.27
CA SER A 505 0.37 14.02 -41.51
C SER A 505 0.62 13.15 -42.74
N GLN A 506 1.66 12.32 -42.71
CA GLN A 506 2.00 11.39 -43.79
C GLN A 506 1.35 10.01 -43.63
N CYS A 507 0.67 9.74 -42.51
CA CYS A 507 -0.15 8.53 -42.37
C CYS A 507 -1.55 8.79 -42.94
N PRO A 508 -2.15 7.83 -43.65
CA PRO A 508 -3.56 7.90 -44.03
C PRO A 508 -4.45 8.15 -42.80
N ALA A 509 -5.59 8.82 -42.95
CA ALA A 509 -6.58 8.82 -41.88
C ALA A 509 -7.03 7.38 -41.62
N SER A 510 -7.15 6.98 -40.36
CA SER A 510 -7.79 5.71 -40.00
C SER A 510 -9.21 5.74 -40.58
N ILE A 511 -9.48 4.86 -41.54
CA ILE A 511 -10.85 4.63 -42.00
C ILE A 511 -11.51 3.85 -40.86
N ASP A 512 -12.15 4.56 -39.94
CA ASP A 512 -13.18 3.94 -39.13
C ASP A 512 -14.25 3.48 -40.12
N ASN A 513 -14.36 2.17 -40.32
CA ASN A 513 -15.49 1.60 -41.02
C ASN A 513 -16.73 1.83 -40.14
N GLU A 514 -17.28 3.05 -40.18
CA GLU A 514 -18.67 3.26 -39.81
C GLU A 514 -19.48 2.29 -40.68
N VAL A 515 -20.03 1.27 -40.05
CA VAL A 515 -21.05 0.43 -40.64
C VAL A 515 -22.18 1.36 -41.07
N TYR A 516 -22.24 1.61 -42.37
CA TYR A 516 -23.29 2.39 -43.02
C TYR A 516 -24.63 1.73 -42.72
N ASN A 517 -25.34 2.22 -41.71
CA ASN A 517 -26.71 1.81 -41.44
C ASN A 517 -27.60 2.64 -42.37
N PRO A 518 -28.28 2.04 -43.36
CA PRO A 518 -29.03 2.80 -44.35
C PRO A 518 -30.15 3.60 -43.67
N SER A 519 -30.21 4.87 -44.02
CA SER A 519 -31.09 5.90 -43.47
C SER A 519 -32.56 5.51 -43.57
N THR A 520 -33.25 5.43 -42.43
CA THR A 520 -34.72 5.53 -42.39
C THR A 520 -35.11 7.00 -42.52
N PRO A 521 -36.03 7.39 -43.42
CA PRO A 521 -36.37 8.78 -43.64
C PRO A 521 -37.21 9.31 -42.47
N VAL A 522 -36.68 10.30 -41.74
CA VAL A 522 -37.45 11.07 -40.75
C VAL A 522 -38.30 12.09 -41.51
N GLN A 523 -39.62 11.98 -41.38
CA GLN A 523 -40.56 13.00 -41.82
C GLN A 523 -40.35 14.27 -41.00
N THR A 524 -40.09 15.38 -41.69
CA THR A 524 -40.12 16.73 -41.14
C THR A 524 -41.57 17.14 -40.88
N THR A 525 -41.95 17.30 -39.61
CA THR A 525 -43.12 18.10 -39.22
C THR A 525 -42.64 19.43 -38.68
N GLU A 526 -43.05 20.51 -39.35
CA GLU A 526 -42.81 21.90 -38.96
C GLU A 526 -43.40 22.21 -37.58
N ALA A 527 -42.64 22.92 -36.75
CA ALA A 527 -43.07 23.41 -35.45
C ALA A 527 -44.00 24.63 -35.60
N PRO A 528 -45.10 24.74 -34.82
CA PRO A 528 -45.92 25.95 -34.80
C PRO A 528 -45.20 27.09 -34.05
N SER A 529 -45.43 28.31 -34.53
CA SER A 529 -44.95 29.58 -33.97
C SER A 529 -45.39 29.80 -32.51
N SER A 530 -44.48 30.39 -31.74
CA SER A 530 -44.56 30.82 -30.34
C SER A 530 -45.77 31.69 -29.98
N PRO A 531 -46.32 31.57 -28.75
CA PRO A 531 -46.98 32.68 -28.06
C PRO A 531 -46.03 33.36 -27.06
N GLU A 532 -46.31 34.64 -26.84
CA GLU A 532 -45.57 35.62 -26.05
C GLU A 532 -45.51 35.27 -24.55
N VAL A 533 -44.36 35.52 -23.91
CA VAL A 533 -44.15 35.34 -22.47
C VAL A 533 -44.30 36.69 -21.75
N GLU A 534 -45.29 36.78 -20.86
CA GLU A 534 -45.42 37.85 -19.87
C GLU A 534 -44.24 37.84 -18.89
N THR A 535 -43.61 39.00 -18.72
CA THR A 535 -42.47 39.21 -17.82
C THR A 535 -42.93 39.44 -16.38
N CYS A 536 -42.40 38.65 -15.44
CA CYS A 536 -42.48 38.95 -14.01
C CYS A 536 -41.28 39.81 -13.56
N ALA A 537 -41.53 40.75 -12.65
CA ALA A 537 -40.55 41.72 -12.12
C ALA A 537 -39.52 41.09 -11.15
N PRO A 538 -38.31 41.66 -11.03
CA PRO A 538 -37.23 41.11 -10.20
C PRO A 538 -37.45 41.35 -8.69
N CYS A 539 -37.07 40.36 -7.88
CA CYS A 539 -37.07 40.44 -6.43
C CYS A 539 -35.91 41.31 -5.91
N VAL A 540 -36.22 42.23 -4.99
CA VAL A 540 -35.25 43.10 -4.30
C VAL A 540 -35.01 42.57 -2.89
N CYS A 541 -33.75 42.40 -2.50
CA CYS A 541 -33.34 42.04 -1.14
C CYS A 541 -33.38 43.28 -0.20
N PRO A 542 -33.83 43.16 1.06
CA PRO A 542 -33.76 44.26 2.02
C PRO A 542 -32.34 44.46 2.55
N GLU A 543 -31.84 45.70 2.52
CA GLU A 543 -30.57 46.11 3.13
C GLU A 543 -30.66 46.18 4.66
N LEU A 544 -29.59 45.74 5.35
CA LEU A 544 -29.38 45.93 6.78
C LEU A 544 -29.04 47.40 7.07
N PRO A 545 -29.69 48.05 8.05
CA PRO A 545 -29.32 49.42 8.42
C PRO A 545 -28.02 49.44 9.23
N SER A 546 -27.01 50.09 8.66
CA SER A 546 -25.88 50.63 9.40
C SER A 546 -26.28 51.95 10.06
N SER A 547 -26.29 52.01 11.39
CA SER A 547 -26.07 53.29 12.07
C SER A 547 -25.40 53.07 13.43
N ARG A 548 -24.14 53.48 13.47
CA ARG A 548 -23.33 53.67 14.67
C ARG A 548 -23.82 54.98 15.32
N GLN A 549 -24.28 54.93 16.57
CA GLN A 549 -24.32 56.09 17.46
C GLN A 549 -23.65 55.75 18.79
N THR A 550 -22.75 56.64 19.16
CA THR A 550 -21.92 56.67 20.35
C THR A 550 -22.72 57.29 21.52
N ILE A 551 -22.46 56.86 22.76
CA ILE A 551 -22.27 57.66 24.02
C ILE A 551 -22.84 56.94 25.28
N VAL A 552 -21.90 56.60 26.19
CA VAL A 552 -21.82 56.82 27.67
C VAL A 552 -23.09 56.56 28.51
N THR A 553 -23.13 55.77 29.61
CA THR A 553 -22.66 56.10 30.99
C THR A 553 -23.08 54.96 31.97
N GLU A 554 -22.25 54.75 33.00
CA GLU A 554 -22.51 54.39 34.41
C GLU A 554 -23.26 53.11 34.90
N ALA A 555 -22.45 52.27 35.56
CA ALA A 555 -22.50 51.83 36.97
C ALA A 555 -23.69 51.05 37.58
N MET A 556 -23.37 49.81 38.00
CA MET A 556 -23.66 49.10 39.29
C MET A 556 -25.13 48.90 39.76
N PRO A 557 -25.47 47.82 40.52
CA PRO A 557 -24.71 47.34 41.68
C PRO A 557 -24.54 45.81 41.85
N THR A 558 -23.61 45.55 42.77
CA THR A 558 -23.24 44.33 43.50
C THR A 558 -24.32 43.79 44.44
N GLU A 559 -24.33 42.47 44.63
CA GLU A 559 -24.54 41.70 45.88
C GLU A 559 -24.42 40.21 45.51
N GLY A 560 -23.77 39.28 46.21
CA GLY A 560 -23.05 39.28 47.47
C GLY A 560 -22.38 37.90 47.62
N SER A 561 -21.27 37.87 48.35
CA SER A 561 -20.49 36.69 48.73
C SER A 561 -21.18 35.84 49.79
N VAL A 562 -21.01 34.52 49.74
CA VAL A 562 -20.90 33.70 50.96
C VAL A 562 -19.73 32.74 50.79
N ASP A 563 -18.80 32.87 51.72
CA ASP A 563 -17.62 32.05 51.95
C ASP A 563 -17.96 31.05 53.08
N HIS A 564 -17.49 29.81 53.00
CA HIS A 564 -17.14 29.04 54.18
C HIS A 564 -16.20 27.88 53.84
N SER A 565 -15.01 28.03 54.39
CA SER A 565 -13.92 27.07 54.53
C SER A 565 -14.20 26.07 55.67
N THR A 566 -13.75 24.81 55.48
CA THR A 566 -13.19 23.85 56.48
C THR A 566 -12.62 22.65 55.70
N VAL A 567 -11.31 22.43 55.59
CA VAL A 567 -10.40 21.69 56.51
C VAL A 567 -10.74 20.20 56.68
N TYR A 568 -9.98 19.29 56.03
CA TYR A 568 -9.11 18.27 56.69
C TYR A 568 -8.40 17.34 55.67
N ASP A 569 -7.07 17.31 55.86
CA ASP A 569 -5.98 16.35 55.59
C ASP A 569 -5.85 15.35 54.41
N PRO A 570 -4.58 15.06 54.03
CA PRO A 570 -4.17 14.12 53.00
C PRO A 570 -3.94 12.70 53.56
N LEU A 571 -3.95 11.70 52.69
CA LEU A 571 -3.37 10.39 52.99
C LEU A 571 -2.15 10.16 52.10
N VAL A 572 -1.06 9.88 52.81
CA VAL A 572 0.28 9.53 52.37
C VAL A 572 0.48 8.02 52.62
N ASP A 573 1.29 7.42 51.75
CA ASP A 573 1.98 6.13 51.78
C ASP A 573 1.17 4.81 51.70
N GLU A 574 1.52 4.01 50.70
CA GLU A 574 2.35 2.82 50.98
C GLU A 574 3.18 2.40 49.76
N ASP A 575 4.50 2.40 49.98
CA ASP A 575 5.52 1.70 49.20
C ASP A 575 5.25 0.19 49.18
N ILE A 576 5.30 -0.43 48.00
CA ILE A 576 5.65 -1.85 47.89
C ILE A 576 6.68 -2.02 46.77
N SER A 577 7.94 -2.13 47.20
CA SER A 577 9.00 -2.82 46.50
C SER A 577 8.72 -4.33 46.53
N LEU A 578 8.76 -4.99 45.36
CA LEU A 578 8.90 -6.44 45.31
C LEU A 578 9.94 -6.82 44.24
N GLU A 579 11.04 -7.35 44.77
CA GLU A 579 12.18 -7.93 44.10
C GLU A 579 11.83 -9.17 43.26
N SER A 580 12.66 -9.36 42.22
CA SER A 580 13.29 -10.63 41.81
C SER A 580 12.64 -11.94 42.32
N ASN A 581 12.00 -12.66 41.39
CA ASN A 581 11.87 -14.11 41.50
C ASN A 581 12.69 -14.80 40.39
N ARG A 582 13.92 -15.19 40.76
CA ARG A 582 14.61 -16.35 40.18
C ARG A 582 13.95 -17.62 40.72
N ILE A 583 13.72 -18.61 39.86
CA ILE A 583 13.51 -20.01 40.26
C ILE A 583 14.55 -20.89 39.55
N PRO A 584 15.07 -21.94 40.21
CA PRO A 584 16.37 -22.58 39.95
C PRO A 584 16.35 -23.70 38.87
N PRO A 585 17.53 -24.23 38.49
CA PRO A 585 17.67 -25.28 37.49
C PRO A 585 17.57 -26.69 38.09
N LEU A 586 17.13 -27.66 37.29
CA LEU A 586 17.14 -29.10 37.57
C LEU A 586 17.37 -29.87 36.24
N PRO A 587 17.92 -31.10 36.25
CA PRO A 587 19.36 -31.37 36.28
C PRO A 587 19.85 -32.11 35.02
N ALA A 588 21.17 -32.16 34.86
CA ALA A 588 21.85 -33.01 33.89
C ALA A 588 21.80 -34.50 34.30
N GLY A 589 21.65 -35.39 33.30
CA GLY A 589 21.66 -36.84 33.48
C GLY A 589 21.90 -37.60 32.17
N ASN A 590 23.19 -37.78 31.87
CA ASN A 590 23.91 -38.84 31.12
C ASN A 590 23.24 -39.76 30.09
N GLU A 591 23.86 -39.74 28.91
CA GLU A 591 24.48 -40.88 28.17
C GLU A 591 23.89 -42.30 28.32
N ARG A 592 23.51 -42.92 27.19
CA ARG A 592 24.35 -43.92 26.49
C ARG A 592 23.65 -44.56 25.28
N ASN A 593 24.42 -44.58 24.18
CA ASN A 593 24.65 -45.67 23.22
C ASN A 593 23.47 -46.46 22.63
N GLY A 594 23.36 -46.36 21.30
CA GLY A 594 23.86 -47.46 20.46
C GLY A 594 22.90 -48.11 19.45
N ILE A 595 23.27 -47.98 18.17
CA ILE A 595 23.42 -49.09 17.20
C ILE A 595 22.18 -49.55 16.39
N THR A 596 22.15 -49.04 15.14
CA THR A 596 22.02 -49.72 13.83
C THR A 596 20.69 -50.29 13.28
N ASN A 597 20.49 -49.91 12.00
CA ASN A 597 20.13 -50.71 10.80
C ASN A 597 18.67 -50.78 10.28
N ASN A 598 18.55 -50.25 9.06
CA ASN A 598 17.91 -50.78 7.84
C ASN A 598 16.51 -51.43 7.90
N ALA A 599 15.59 -50.85 7.12
CA ALA A 599 14.95 -51.43 5.92
C ALA A 599 13.47 -51.05 5.80
N SER A 600 13.11 -50.38 4.71
CA SER A 600 11.77 -50.45 4.07
C SER A 600 11.77 -51.67 3.11
N PRO A 601 10.69 -52.01 2.36
CA PRO A 601 9.28 -51.54 2.37
C PRO A 601 8.25 -52.69 2.30
N ILE A 602 6.95 -52.45 2.57
CA ILE A 602 5.85 -53.31 2.09
C ILE A 602 4.60 -52.47 1.72
N VAL A 603 4.11 -52.68 0.49
CA VAL A 603 2.82 -52.27 -0.11
C VAL A 603 1.86 -53.48 -0.07
N PRO A 604 0.54 -53.31 0.11
CA PRO A 604 -0.44 -53.67 -0.95
C PRO A 604 -1.64 -52.68 -1.04
N GLN A 605 -2.04 -52.13 -2.20
CA GLN A 605 -2.80 -52.68 -3.36
C GLN A 605 -4.34 -52.84 -3.17
N ASP A 606 -5.07 -51.94 -3.87
CA ASP A 606 -6.32 -52.03 -4.67
C ASP A 606 -7.57 -52.83 -4.25
N ARG A 607 -8.75 -52.21 -4.48
CA ARG A 607 -9.96 -52.87 -5.01
C ARG A 607 -10.89 -51.91 -5.77
N GLU A 608 -11.48 -52.45 -6.84
CA GLU A 608 -12.06 -51.83 -8.03
C GLU A 608 -13.56 -51.40 -7.95
N LEU A 609 -13.94 -50.59 -8.96
CA LEU A 609 -15.27 -50.16 -9.50
C LEU A 609 -16.21 -51.34 -9.91
N PRO A 610 -17.44 -51.19 -10.53
CA PRO A 610 -18.03 -50.06 -11.30
C PRO A 610 -19.58 -49.81 -11.19
N ASN A 611 -20.10 -48.70 -11.76
CA ASN A 611 -21.08 -48.69 -12.88
C ASN A 611 -21.57 -47.27 -13.27
N GLU A 612 -21.67 -47.06 -14.59
CA GLU A 612 -22.18 -45.89 -15.34
C GLU A 612 -23.71 -45.74 -15.29
N ILE A 613 -24.21 -44.51 -15.44
CA ILE A 613 -25.38 -44.16 -16.30
C ILE A 613 -25.16 -42.75 -16.91
N LEU A 614 -25.23 -42.65 -18.24
CA LEU A 614 -25.29 -41.43 -19.07
C LEU A 614 -26.66 -40.71 -18.94
N LEU A 615 -26.71 -39.37 -19.15
CA LEU A 615 -27.67 -38.68 -20.04
C LEU A 615 -27.45 -37.13 -20.07
N GLY A 616 -27.19 -36.58 -21.26
CA GLY A 616 -27.76 -35.29 -21.77
C GLY A 616 -27.02 -33.96 -21.51
N PRO A 617 -26.75 -33.12 -22.55
CA PRO A 617 -26.11 -31.80 -22.40
C PRO A 617 -27.14 -30.68 -22.13
N PRO A 618 -26.81 -29.62 -21.37
CA PRO A 618 -27.73 -28.49 -21.16
C PRO A 618 -27.65 -27.48 -22.31
N GLY A 619 -28.82 -26.92 -22.60
CA GLY A 619 -29.11 -26.05 -23.73
C GLY A 619 -28.51 -24.65 -23.65
N ARG A 620 -28.58 -24.04 -24.83
CA ARG A 620 -28.17 -22.71 -25.24
C ARG A 620 -29.14 -21.67 -24.68
N GLU A 621 -28.71 -20.86 -23.73
CA GLU A 621 -29.40 -19.62 -23.36
C GLU A 621 -28.72 -18.42 -24.01
N THR A 622 -29.52 -17.66 -24.75
CA THR A 622 -29.19 -16.41 -25.43
C THR A 622 -29.05 -15.30 -24.40
N VAL A 623 -27.85 -14.74 -24.27
CA VAL A 623 -27.60 -13.50 -23.52
C VAL A 623 -27.88 -12.33 -24.46
N ASN A 624 -28.87 -11.51 -24.13
CA ASN A 624 -29.08 -10.21 -24.77
C ASN A 624 -27.99 -9.24 -24.31
N GLU A 625 -27.09 -8.88 -25.23
CA GLU A 625 -26.20 -7.72 -25.11
C GLU A 625 -27.03 -6.43 -25.07
N ILE A 626 -26.91 -5.67 -23.97
CA ILE A 626 -27.27 -4.26 -23.96
C ILE A 626 -25.99 -3.50 -24.29
N GLY A 627 -25.81 -3.15 -25.55
CA GLY A 627 -24.76 -2.24 -26.01
C GLY A 627 -25.09 -0.81 -25.60
N ILE A 628 -24.19 -0.16 -24.86
CA ILE A 628 -24.25 1.29 -24.63
C ILE A 628 -23.14 1.91 -25.49
N ALA A 629 -23.57 2.66 -26.51
CA ALA A 629 -22.70 3.46 -27.36
C ALA A 629 -22.27 4.75 -26.63
N TYR A 630 -20.99 5.09 -26.73
CA TYR A 630 -20.45 6.38 -26.32
C TYR A 630 -20.65 7.40 -27.45
N ALA A 631 -21.18 8.59 -27.10
CA ALA A 631 -21.16 9.76 -27.97
C ALA A 631 -20.22 10.81 -27.35
N GLU A 632 -19.29 11.32 -28.13
CA GLU A 632 -18.41 12.43 -27.79
C GLU A 632 -19.12 13.80 -27.93
N GLY A 633 -18.74 14.73 -27.04
CA GLY A 633 -18.74 16.16 -27.32
C GLY A 633 -19.85 17.01 -26.69
N GLY A 634 -19.50 17.82 -25.68
CA GLY A 634 -20.31 18.99 -25.31
C GLY A 634 -20.23 19.38 -23.83
N VAL A 635 -19.46 20.43 -23.52
CA VAL A 635 -19.36 21.09 -22.22
C VAL A 635 -20.72 21.64 -21.77
N THR A 636 -21.27 21.15 -20.65
CA THR A 636 -22.06 21.91 -19.66
C THR A 636 -22.08 21.14 -18.34
N GLY A 637 -22.00 21.85 -17.19
CA GLY A 637 -21.93 21.24 -15.85
C GLY A 637 -23.18 20.44 -15.45
N PRO A 638 -23.11 19.59 -14.41
CA PRO A 638 -24.21 18.71 -14.08
C PRO A 638 -25.38 19.47 -13.46
N VAL A 639 -26.51 19.45 -14.16
CA VAL A 639 -27.84 19.74 -13.60
C VAL A 639 -28.35 18.47 -12.93
N VAL A 640 -28.71 18.55 -11.65
CA VAL A 640 -29.27 17.43 -10.87
C VAL A 640 -30.70 17.17 -11.37
N GLY A 641 -30.88 16.12 -12.17
CA GLY A 641 -32.19 15.59 -12.55
C GLY A 641 -32.67 14.57 -11.53
N ALA A 642 -33.85 14.82 -10.96
CA ALA A 642 -34.56 13.87 -10.11
C ALA A 642 -34.82 12.55 -10.87
N SER A 643 -34.58 11.42 -10.18
CA SER A 643 -34.82 10.07 -10.68
C SER A 643 -36.29 9.89 -11.08
N LEU A 644 -36.51 9.52 -12.35
CA LEU A 644 -37.79 9.01 -12.83
C LEU A 644 -38.01 7.61 -12.23
N GLU A 645 -39.05 7.48 -11.41
CA GLU A 645 -39.53 6.20 -10.88
C GLU A 645 -39.91 5.26 -12.04
N GLY A 646 -39.25 4.11 -12.12
CA GLY A 646 -39.69 2.99 -12.96
C GLY A 646 -40.97 2.35 -12.39
N PRO A 647 -41.78 1.66 -13.21
CA PRO A 647 -43.04 1.09 -12.74
C PRO A 647 -42.77 -0.02 -11.70
N PRO A 648 -43.52 -0.07 -10.59
CA PRO A 648 -43.29 -1.06 -9.55
C PRO A 648 -43.61 -2.47 -10.06
N ILE A 649 -42.64 -3.37 -9.92
CA ILE A 649 -42.68 -4.76 -10.41
C ILE A 649 -43.64 -5.64 -9.57
N TYR A 650 -44.18 -5.15 -8.45
CA TYR A 650 -45.13 -5.89 -7.61
C TYR A 650 -46.20 -4.97 -7.02
N SER A 651 -47.45 -5.43 -6.97
CA SER A 651 -48.53 -4.70 -6.30
C SER A 651 -48.26 -4.63 -4.79
N ALA A 652 -48.73 -3.56 -4.13
CA ALA A 652 -48.61 -3.40 -2.68
C ALA A 652 -49.20 -4.60 -1.90
N GLU A 653 -50.24 -5.24 -2.44
CA GLU A 653 -50.81 -6.47 -1.87
C GLU A 653 -49.83 -7.65 -1.92
N THR A 654 -49.07 -7.80 -3.01
CA THR A 654 -48.10 -8.89 -3.17
C THR A 654 -46.94 -8.73 -2.18
N LEU A 655 -46.48 -7.49 -1.99
CA LEU A 655 -45.45 -7.18 -1.01
C LEU A 655 -45.94 -7.43 0.42
N ALA A 656 -47.17 -7.02 0.75
CA ALA A 656 -47.76 -7.22 2.06
C ALA A 656 -47.91 -8.71 2.40
N ILE A 657 -48.35 -9.53 1.44
CA ILE A 657 -48.48 -10.99 1.62
C ILE A 657 -47.10 -11.64 1.81
N ALA A 658 -46.09 -11.24 1.03
CA ALA A 658 -44.73 -11.79 1.14
C ALA A 658 -44.08 -11.45 2.49
N VAL A 659 -44.22 -10.21 2.96
CA VAL A 659 -43.66 -9.78 4.25
C VAL A 659 -44.36 -10.46 5.42
N THR A 660 -45.70 -10.52 5.39
CA THR A 660 -46.47 -11.18 6.47
C THR A 660 -46.18 -12.67 6.55
N THR A 661 -46.09 -13.37 5.42
CA THR A 661 -45.74 -14.80 5.39
C THR A 661 -44.32 -15.06 5.88
N ALA A 662 -43.34 -14.22 5.50
CA ALA A 662 -41.97 -14.34 5.98
C ALA A 662 -41.87 -14.12 7.51
N CYS A 663 -42.56 -13.10 8.05
CA CYS A 663 -42.57 -12.84 9.49
C CYS A 663 -43.20 -13.99 10.30
N VAL A 664 -44.33 -14.53 9.84
CA VAL A 664 -45.00 -15.66 10.51
C VAL A 664 -44.13 -16.91 10.46
N ALA A 665 -43.50 -17.20 9.32
CA ALA A 665 -42.60 -18.34 9.18
C ALA A 665 -41.38 -18.23 10.11
N ALA A 666 -40.77 -17.04 10.20
CA ALA A 666 -39.64 -16.80 11.10
C ALA A 666 -40.02 -16.97 12.58
N LEU A 667 -41.18 -16.48 13.00
CA LEU A 667 -41.67 -16.64 14.37
C LEU A 667 -41.95 -18.11 14.72
N VAL A 668 -42.56 -18.87 13.81
CA VAL A 668 -42.84 -20.29 14.04
C VAL A 668 -41.55 -21.10 14.11
N ILE A 669 -40.61 -20.88 13.19
CA ILE A 669 -39.31 -21.58 13.19
C ILE A 669 -38.49 -21.20 14.43
N GLY A 670 -38.48 -19.91 14.80
CA GLY A 670 -37.81 -19.42 16.01
C GLY A 670 -38.39 -20.05 17.28
N PHE A 671 -39.72 -20.15 17.39
CA PHE A 671 -40.38 -20.78 18.54
C PHE A 671 -40.10 -22.27 18.63
N ILE A 672 -40.18 -23.02 17.52
CA ILE A 672 -39.90 -24.46 17.49
C ILE A 672 -38.43 -24.71 17.84
N SER A 673 -37.51 -23.92 17.27
CA SER A 673 -36.08 -24.03 17.56
C SER A 673 -35.80 -23.73 19.03
N GLY A 674 -36.33 -22.63 19.57
CA GLY A 674 -36.19 -22.25 20.97
C GLY A 674 -36.79 -23.29 21.94
N PHE A 675 -37.92 -23.91 21.59
CA PHE A 675 -38.53 -24.98 22.37
C PHE A 675 -37.69 -26.25 22.41
N LEU A 676 -37.12 -26.66 21.27
CA LEU A 676 -36.23 -27.82 21.19
C LEU A 676 -34.90 -27.59 21.95
N PHE A 677 -34.34 -26.38 21.87
CA PHE A 677 -33.14 -26.02 22.64
C PHE A 677 -33.42 -25.91 24.14
N SER A 678 -34.57 -25.36 24.54
CA SER A 678 -35.00 -25.31 25.95
C SER A 678 -35.15 -26.71 26.57
N ARG A 679 -35.69 -27.68 25.82
CA ARG A 679 -35.74 -29.09 26.25
C ARG A 679 -34.37 -29.74 26.36
N LYS A 680 -33.37 -29.28 25.60
CA LYS A 680 -32.01 -29.84 25.62
C LYS A 680 -31.14 -29.24 26.73
N CYS A 681 -31.48 -28.04 27.23
CA CYS A 681 -30.85 -27.41 28.39
C CYS A 681 -31.48 -27.85 29.73
N ARG A 682 -32.74 -28.30 29.75
CA ARG A 682 -33.33 -29.03 30.89
C ARG A 682 -32.96 -30.51 30.78
N GLY A 683 -31.75 -30.84 31.22
CA GLY A 683 -31.28 -32.23 31.26
C GLY A 683 -32.10 -33.07 32.24
N ASP A 684 -33.08 -33.81 31.73
CA ASP A 684 -33.64 -34.99 32.39
C ASP A 684 -33.20 -36.20 31.58
N ASP A 685 -32.08 -36.80 31.99
CA ASP A 685 -31.71 -38.22 31.88
C ASP A 685 -30.18 -38.35 31.93
N TYR A 686 -29.62 -38.70 33.10
CA TYR A 686 -28.57 -39.71 33.30
C TYR A 686 -28.22 -39.80 34.81
N PRO A 687 -28.22 -40.99 35.43
CA PRO A 687 -27.99 -41.16 36.86
C PRO A 687 -26.51 -40.96 37.22
N HIS A 688 -26.29 -40.37 38.40
CA HIS A 688 -24.98 -40.13 39.02
C HIS A 688 -24.10 -41.37 39.11
N THR A 689 -22.83 -41.24 38.70
CA THR A 689 -21.72 -42.01 39.30
C THR A 689 -20.47 -41.13 39.35
N TYR A 690 -19.86 -41.09 40.54
CA TYR A 690 -18.65 -40.34 40.92
C TYR A 690 -17.39 -40.81 40.17
N SER A 691 -16.54 -39.88 39.69
CA SER A 691 -15.10 -39.80 40.06
C SER A 691 -14.37 -38.57 39.46
N GLU A 692 -13.80 -37.77 40.36
CA GLU A 692 -12.62 -36.88 40.32
C GLU A 692 -11.87 -36.58 38.98
N THR A 693 -11.83 -35.30 38.59
CA THR A 693 -10.61 -34.54 38.19
C THR A 693 -10.96 -33.06 37.88
N PRO A 694 -10.39 -32.05 38.58
CA PRO A 694 -10.72 -30.65 38.37
C PRO A 694 -9.71 -29.97 37.45
N TYR A 695 -9.86 -30.05 36.13
CA TYR A 695 -9.15 -29.12 35.22
C TYR A 695 -9.81 -28.90 33.84
N LEU A 696 -10.99 -29.46 33.58
CA LEU A 696 -11.72 -29.28 32.31
C LEU A 696 -13.03 -28.49 32.44
N ASP A 697 -13.44 -28.09 33.64
CA ASP A 697 -14.73 -27.42 33.88
C ASP A 697 -14.75 -25.90 33.61
N GLY A 698 -13.59 -25.27 33.40
CA GLY A 698 -13.51 -23.83 33.13
C GLY A 698 -13.82 -23.42 31.68
N LYS A 699 -13.66 -24.34 30.71
CA LYS A 699 -13.88 -24.05 29.28
C LYS A 699 -15.27 -24.45 28.78
N LEU A 700 -15.84 -25.53 29.31
CA LEU A 700 -17.19 -25.97 28.92
C LEU A 700 -18.28 -25.01 29.45
N ASN A 701 -18.15 -24.54 30.69
CA ASN A 701 -19.12 -23.59 31.28
C ASN A 701 -19.07 -22.19 30.65
N LYS A 702 -17.92 -21.75 30.11
CA LYS A 702 -17.84 -20.47 29.36
C LYS A 702 -18.47 -20.57 27.97
N GLN A 703 -18.33 -21.70 27.27
CA GLN A 703 -19.00 -21.89 25.99
C GLN A 703 -20.51 -21.92 26.15
N VAL A 704 -21.05 -22.67 27.12
CA VAL A 704 -22.50 -22.77 27.35
C VAL A 704 -23.11 -21.41 27.75
N SER A 705 -22.38 -20.59 28.52
CA SER A 705 -22.83 -19.25 28.92
C SER A 705 -22.83 -18.25 27.75
N VAL A 706 -21.83 -18.28 26.87
CA VAL A 706 -21.75 -17.38 25.69
C VAL A 706 -22.86 -17.69 24.67
N TYR A 707 -23.24 -18.97 24.50
CA TYR A 707 -24.34 -19.34 23.60
C TYR A 707 -25.74 -19.01 24.17
N CYS A 708 -25.90 -18.99 25.49
CA CYS A 708 -27.15 -18.53 26.13
C CYS A 708 -27.35 -17.01 26.01
N TYR A 709 -26.27 -16.22 26.12
CA TYR A 709 -26.34 -14.75 25.95
C TYR A 709 -26.62 -14.32 24.51
N PHE A 710 -26.08 -15.03 23.52
CA PHE A 710 -26.34 -14.72 22.10
C PHE A 710 -27.80 -14.96 21.68
N SER A 711 -28.49 -15.90 22.34
CA SER A 711 -29.89 -16.22 22.03
C SER A 711 -30.89 -15.20 22.61
N PHE A 712 -30.48 -14.43 23.63
CA PHE A 712 -31.32 -13.37 24.20
C PHE A 712 -31.36 -12.11 23.33
N PHE A 713 -30.35 -11.90 22.47
CA PHE A 713 -30.26 -10.75 21.56
C PHE A 713 -31.00 -10.94 20.23
N ILE A 714 -31.49 -12.14 19.93
CA ILE A 714 -32.26 -12.44 18.71
C ILE A 714 -33.79 -12.33 18.97
N LEU A 715 -34.20 -12.05 20.20
CA LEU A 715 -35.60 -11.96 20.65
C LEU A 715 -36.03 -10.56 21.14
N ILE A 716 -35.18 -9.55 20.97
CA ILE A 716 -35.50 -8.10 21.03
C ILE A 716 -35.24 -7.55 19.63
#